data_AF-Q02BA3-F1
#
_entry.id   AF-Q02BA3-F1
#
_cell.length_a   1.000
_cell.length_b   1.000
_cell.length_c   1.000
_cell.angle_alpha   90.00
_cell.angle_beta   90.00
_cell.angle_gamma   90.00
#
_symmetry.space_group_name_H-M   'P 1'
#
loop_
_entity.id
_entity.type
_entity.pdbx_description
1 polymer ?
#
loop_
_entity_poly.entity_id
_entity_poly.type
_entity_poly.pdbx_seq_one_letter_code
_entity_poly.pdbx_strand_id
1 'polypeptide(L)'
;MVDYPFVCGNCLLRFRPTVESPNALCGSGVRQAEQPKVAQRRLTQVDVDHVNLFVPNMSPIDSPAIAGGRSPQRIVEGVLESVKRHANIHHLVLLTVPWLLFLINANWPYQALNPFDPWYYFGHFIHFPHYQQLNPTYAGERLPWLIPGILLNRIFQPAYAELALHVCCYWIALFSLYYLLRRLTNDNTALLGSILMGSHPMFIGANGSTYLEGGCIVYLLLTFVCLTRSRSASVPDAWLIAAGACWAGLAYTYIFWIVLTPCCLIFYLSISADSEIPGRRLLGVSPTRLLAATGHFLVGGLLITAVLQSIHMAVHGAGHGFFFLYNIAFPVSLGASNPFAEHGYGWVSSNGSLVFPSIALGVCIASIVLHYSGLRPLVRSSLGVIWTYIYGFLILVFFTVYRAGILQSSCHESVLIPLVFLALGVTALPAPKHLPSGQFATVLGLGFFISTLSLWKAGLYLNGLSDRLWVHYLVAMIGAMLPLLSARRWVWVASVACLSGASFGLVPEWPSAAWTTNYNGLSASIRIGDATKRIEAFLPYDKYPIFWIDAFSSPYSLEYRAIMCAFVAHGVSMWRYPKIGVGASAAPAQYLPGTQIILISQRRDTFEQARSAMAEVGMPLRLTGQQLVSRDNVSYWLTFTEIVNPAEEAGAVNETIRLPIAEGLQSSSEKATLERVGQSWRVITSPQQWAYAAAIPLPAIQSGRRRTIRIRGHVVRGKVGFGLLNRSGQYSMEQFVDGPAQTTEISLPAESTDDVATLMIRNGGSDGPSEVVLDSIDIAVAARKAIGLGNDGRITARSAGVSASSGRPTTIVWAGAGSDTASVPLFLNQRANGAFYLEVKAQVRAGKINVEVLDHNKKDNQESRVLGGGTAEDVFIRVPAGLKDGEFSFHAVGAGAGAKIIVSDLVLWEII
;
A
#
# COMPACT_ATOMS: atom_id res chain seq x y z
N MET A 1 -17.99 -16.92 -17.78
CA MET A 1 -17.47 -15.79 -17.00
C MET A 1 -18.46 -14.66 -17.14
N VAL A 2 -19.40 -14.56 -16.20
CA VAL A 2 -20.44 -13.53 -16.20
C VAL A 2 -19.92 -12.40 -15.32
N ASP A 3 -19.83 -11.21 -15.89
CA ASP A 3 -19.48 -9.97 -15.20
C ASP A 3 -20.57 -9.62 -14.19
N TYR A 4 -20.29 -9.77 -12.89
CA TYR A 4 -21.08 -9.14 -11.83
C TYR A 4 -20.44 -7.79 -11.47
N PRO A 5 -21.14 -6.66 -11.67
CA PRO A 5 -20.68 -5.38 -11.15
C PRO A 5 -20.89 -5.36 -9.64
N PHE A 6 -19.81 -5.51 -8.87
CA PHE A 6 -19.80 -5.16 -7.45
C PHE A 6 -20.03 -3.65 -7.32
N VAL A 7 -21.26 -3.25 -7.01
CA VAL A 7 -21.60 -1.89 -6.59
C VAL A 7 -21.62 -1.86 -5.06
N CYS A 8 -20.50 -1.49 -4.44
CA CYS A 8 -20.53 -1.05 -3.05
C CYS A 8 -21.22 0.32 -3.01
N GLY A 9 -22.36 0.40 -2.31
CA GLY A 9 -23.17 1.60 -2.20
C GLY A 9 -22.44 2.71 -1.45
N ASN A 10 -22.11 3.79 -2.15
CA ASN A 10 -21.82 5.09 -1.55
C ASN A 10 -23.13 5.86 -1.34
N CYS A 11 -23.55 6.04 -0.09
CA CYS A 11 -24.45 7.12 0.30
C CYS A 11 -23.63 8.21 1.00
N LEU A 12 -23.17 9.19 0.23
CA LEU A 12 -22.66 10.46 0.74
C LEU A 12 -23.84 11.29 1.25
N LEU A 13 -24.18 11.16 2.54
CA LEU A 13 -25.01 12.16 3.22
C LEU A 13 -24.15 13.39 3.52
N ARG A 14 -24.27 14.43 2.68
CA ARG A 14 -23.82 15.78 3.03
C ARG A 14 -24.65 16.29 4.21
N PHE A 15 -24.14 16.21 5.43
CA PHE A 15 -24.62 17.07 6.51
C PHE A 15 -24.06 18.49 6.29
N ARG A 16 -24.90 19.39 5.79
CA ARG A 16 -24.67 20.84 5.97
C ARG A 16 -25.00 21.18 7.42
N PRO A 17 -24.13 21.86 8.18
CA PRO A 17 -24.56 22.51 9.40
C PRO A 17 -25.37 23.75 9.01
N THR A 18 -26.69 23.69 9.13
CA THR A 18 -27.54 24.88 9.14
C THR A 18 -27.31 25.62 10.46
N VAL A 19 -26.54 26.70 10.40
CA VAL A 19 -26.57 27.76 11.40
C VAL A 19 -27.81 28.58 11.13
N GLU A 20 -28.87 28.35 11.90
CA GLU A 20 -29.98 29.29 12.03
C GLU A 20 -30.18 29.60 13.51
N SER A 21 -29.88 30.85 13.86
CA SER A 21 -30.43 31.52 15.04
C SER A 21 -31.95 31.63 14.90
N PRO A 22 -32.68 31.70 16.03
CA PRO A 22 -33.36 32.96 16.27
C PRO A 22 -33.32 33.44 17.74
N ASN A 23 -33.31 34.76 17.85
CA ASN A 23 -33.50 35.55 19.05
C ASN A 23 -34.97 35.49 19.54
N ALA A 24 -35.09 35.67 20.87
CA ALA A 24 -36.13 36.43 21.60
C ALA A 24 -37.49 35.75 21.90
N LEU A 25 -37.75 35.40 23.18
CA LEU A 25 -38.51 36.22 24.16
C LEU A 25 -38.95 35.43 25.41
N CYS A 26 -38.68 36.04 26.58
CA CYS A 26 -39.41 36.05 27.85
C CYS A 26 -39.97 34.77 28.52
N GLY A 27 -39.56 34.57 29.78
CA GLY A 27 -40.30 33.73 30.74
C GLY A 27 -39.60 33.60 32.10
N SER A 28 -39.88 34.54 33.00
CA SER A 28 -39.45 34.63 34.40
C SER A 28 -39.69 33.38 35.25
N GLY A 29 -38.76 33.06 36.16
CA GLY A 29 -38.97 32.05 37.20
C GLY A 29 -37.87 32.04 38.26
N VAL A 30 -37.93 33.01 39.18
CA VAL A 30 -37.13 33.08 40.41
C VAL A 30 -37.41 31.86 41.30
N ARG A 31 -36.35 31.22 41.83
CA ARG A 31 -36.33 30.67 43.21
C ARG A 31 -34.89 30.45 43.69
N GLN A 32 -34.58 31.16 44.78
CA GLN A 32 -33.40 31.01 45.64
C GLN A 32 -33.45 29.70 46.43
N ALA A 33 -32.25 29.26 46.86
CA ALA A 33 -31.88 28.44 48.03
C ALA A 33 -30.86 27.37 47.58
N GLU A 34 -29.78 27.02 48.26
CA GLU A 34 -29.15 27.42 49.52
C GLU A 34 -27.74 26.77 49.46
N GLN A 35 -26.73 27.41 50.05
CA GLN A 35 -25.43 26.76 50.30
C GLN A 35 -25.58 25.65 51.34
N PRO A 36 -24.64 24.67 51.39
CA PRO A 36 -23.66 24.78 52.46
C PRO A 36 -22.23 24.24 52.18
N LYS A 37 -21.27 25.01 52.71
CA LYS A 37 -20.13 24.62 53.59
C LYS A 37 -19.17 23.47 53.18
N VAL A 38 -17.99 23.91 52.72
CA VAL A 38 -16.66 23.76 53.35
C VAL A 38 -16.42 22.51 54.23
N ALA A 39 -15.47 21.67 53.78
CA ALA A 39 -14.58 20.91 54.65
C ALA A 39 -13.15 20.92 54.06
N GLN A 40 -12.29 21.78 54.63
CA GLN A 40 -10.85 21.78 54.43
C GLN A 40 -10.21 20.56 55.10
N ARG A 41 -9.29 19.87 54.41
CA ARG A 41 -8.29 19.01 55.04
C ARG A 41 -6.89 19.40 54.56
N ARG A 42 -6.01 19.51 55.56
CA ARG A 42 -4.66 20.10 55.58
C ARG A 42 -3.73 19.50 54.52
N LEU A 43 -3.06 20.38 53.77
CA LEU A 43 -1.79 20.12 53.11
C LEU A 43 -0.68 20.64 54.03
N THR A 44 0.22 19.74 54.43
CA THR A 44 1.47 20.08 55.10
C THR A 44 2.50 20.53 54.07
N GLN A 45 3.00 21.73 54.36
CA GLN A 45 4.07 22.51 53.75
C GLN A 45 5.41 21.75 53.78
N VAL A 46 6.14 21.77 52.67
CA VAL A 46 7.59 21.50 52.64
C VAL A 46 8.24 22.63 51.86
N ASP A 47 9.22 23.24 52.54
CA ASP A 47 10.02 24.39 52.13
C ASP A 47 10.75 24.20 50.80
N VAL A 48 10.79 25.30 50.05
CA VAL A 48 11.70 25.55 48.94
C VAL A 48 12.68 26.57 49.45
N ASP A 49 13.96 26.22 49.56
CA ASP A 49 15.04 27.19 49.37
C ASP A 49 16.41 26.53 49.12
N HIS A 50 17.19 27.22 48.28
CA HIS A 50 18.60 27.05 47.92
C HIS A 50 18.99 26.01 46.84
N VAL A 51 19.01 26.50 45.59
CA VAL A 51 19.84 25.96 44.50
C VAL A 51 21.06 26.85 44.34
N ASN A 52 22.24 26.34 44.66
CA ASN A 52 23.50 26.81 44.09
C ASN A 52 24.52 25.65 44.01
N LEU A 53 24.93 25.37 42.78
CA LEU A 53 26.25 24.93 42.32
C LEU A 53 27.06 23.99 43.23
N PHE A 54 27.13 22.69 42.88
CA PHE A 54 28.34 21.89 43.07
C PHE A 54 28.47 20.78 42.02
N VAL A 55 29.60 20.80 41.33
CA VAL A 55 30.11 19.76 40.42
C VAL A 55 30.55 18.55 41.27
N PRO A 56 30.12 17.30 41.00
CA PRO A 56 30.65 16.16 41.72
C PRO A 56 31.89 15.58 41.01
N ASN A 57 33.00 15.58 41.75
CA ASN A 57 34.15 14.70 41.54
C ASN A 57 33.70 13.24 41.47
N MET A 58 34.05 12.55 40.39
CA MET A 58 33.97 11.08 40.33
C MET A 58 35.17 10.49 41.08
N SER A 59 34.89 9.80 42.18
CA SER A 59 35.79 8.80 42.77
C SER A 59 35.69 7.48 41.98
N PRO A 60 36.78 6.70 41.87
CA PRO A 60 36.76 5.43 41.15
C PRO A 60 35.90 4.41 41.90
N ILE A 61 34.90 3.86 41.22
CA ILE A 61 34.10 2.74 41.71
C ILE A 61 34.92 1.47 41.54
N ASP A 62 35.31 0.86 42.66
CA ASP A 62 35.85 -0.49 42.71
C ASP A 62 34.85 -1.47 42.09
N SER A 63 35.28 -2.14 41.02
CA SER A 63 34.51 -3.16 40.33
C SER A 63 34.47 -4.44 41.18
N PRO A 64 33.29 -4.96 41.57
CA PRO A 64 33.22 -6.29 42.14
C PRO A 64 33.53 -7.30 41.03
N ALA A 65 34.55 -8.12 41.26
CA ALA A 65 34.91 -9.23 40.39
C ALA A 65 33.71 -10.18 40.20
N ILE A 66 33.08 -10.12 39.01
CA ILE A 66 32.11 -11.11 38.55
C ILE A 66 32.89 -12.37 38.15
N ALA A 67 33.34 -13.12 39.14
CA ALA A 67 33.85 -14.47 38.98
C ALA A 67 32.67 -15.42 38.86
N GLY A 68 32.18 -15.64 37.64
CA GLY A 68 31.08 -16.58 37.40
C GLY A 68 30.37 -16.46 36.05
N GLY A 69 31.09 -16.05 34.99
CA GLY A 69 30.54 -16.06 33.63
C GLY A 69 30.27 -17.49 33.17
N ARG A 70 29.05 -18.00 33.37
CA ARG A 70 28.57 -19.17 32.62
C ARG A 70 28.66 -18.79 31.15
N SER A 71 29.42 -19.56 30.36
CA SER A 71 29.55 -19.29 28.93
C SER A 71 28.16 -19.20 28.29
N PRO A 72 27.93 -18.27 27.34
CA PRO A 72 26.66 -18.17 26.61
C PRO A 72 26.19 -19.51 26.04
N GLN A 73 27.13 -20.38 25.67
CA GLN A 73 26.87 -21.76 25.25
C GLN A 73 26.15 -22.60 26.31
N ARG A 74 26.52 -22.53 27.61
CA ARG A 74 25.83 -23.29 28.67
C ARG A 74 24.41 -22.80 28.94
N ILE A 75 24.14 -21.51 28.71
CA ILE A 75 22.78 -20.94 28.83
C ILE A 75 21.93 -21.44 27.66
N VAL A 76 22.46 -21.38 26.43
CA VAL A 76 21.77 -21.90 25.24
C VAL A 76 21.52 -23.40 25.36
N GLU A 77 22.50 -24.20 25.80
CA GLU A 77 22.35 -25.64 26.01
C GLU A 77 21.33 -25.97 27.10
N GLY A 78 21.32 -25.23 28.22
CA GLY A 78 20.33 -25.41 29.28
C GLY A 78 18.90 -25.06 28.85
N VAL A 79 18.75 -24.01 28.04
CA VAL A 79 17.45 -23.66 27.42
C VAL A 79 17.04 -24.74 26.41
N LEU A 80 17.97 -25.23 25.58
CA LEU A 80 17.67 -26.25 24.58
C LEU A 80 17.27 -27.59 25.23
N GLU A 81 17.94 -28.01 26.30
CA GLU A 81 17.59 -29.20 27.09
C GLU A 81 16.23 -29.03 27.79
N SER A 82 15.94 -27.86 28.36
CA SER A 82 14.63 -27.57 28.94
C SER A 82 13.52 -27.59 27.89
N VAL A 83 13.76 -27.01 26.71
CA VAL A 83 12.82 -27.06 25.58
C VAL A 83 12.66 -28.50 25.11
N LYS A 84 13.73 -29.28 24.91
CA LYS A 84 13.63 -30.70 24.51
C LYS A 84 12.86 -31.55 25.52
N ARG A 85 13.06 -31.32 26.82
CA ARG A 85 12.41 -32.08 27.90
C ARG A 85 10.93 -31.73 28.06
N HIS A 86 10.50 -30.53 27.65
CA HIS A 86 9.11 -30.06 27.78
C HIS A 86 8.37 -29.90 26.44
N ALA A 87 9.05 -29.99 25.30
CA ALA A 87 8.45 -29.88 23.97
C ALA A 87 7.64 -31.14 23.67
N ASN A 88 6.33 -31.05 23.91
CA ASN A 88 5.41 -32.07 23.45
C ASN A 88 5.39 -32.06 21.91
N ILE A 89 5.69 -33.22 21.33
CA ILE A 89 5.78 -33.47 19.88
C ILE A 89 4.55 -32.97 19.10
N HIS A 90 3.36 -32.94 19.70
CA HIS A 90 2.16 -32.41 19.07
C HIS A 90 2.32 -30.92 18.75
N HIS A 91 2.96 -30.13 19.61
CA HIS A 91 3.21 -28.71 19.35
C HIS A 91 4.20 -28.52 18.22
N LEU A 92 5.24 -29.36 18.14
CA LEU A 92 6.19 -29.33 17.02
C LEU A 92 5.49 -29.63 15.70
N VAL A 93 4.62 -30.64 15.67
CA VAL A 93 3.80 -30.96 14.48
C VAL A 93 2.94 -29.75 14.10
N LEU A 94 2.21 -29.14 15.04
CA LEU A 94 1.36 -27.97 14.78
C LEU A 94 2.17 -26.76 14.28
N LEU A 95 3.38 -26.52 14.82
CA LEU A 95 4.27 -25.45 14.35
C LEU A 95 4.69 -25.65 12.88
N THR A 96 4.84 -26.90 12.43
CA THR A 96 5.27 -27.20 11.06
C THR A 96 4.18 -27.04 10.00
N VAL A 97 2.89 -27.03 10.38
CA VAL A 97 1.78 -27.07 9.41
C VAL A 97 1.79 -25.92 8.40
N PRO A 98 1.90 -24.64 8.79
CA PRO A 98 1.91 -23.53 7.82
C PRO A 98 3.07 -23.64 6.83
N TRP A 99 4.21 -24.16 7.27
CA TRP A 99 5.39 -24.36 6.44
C TRP A 99 5.21 -25.52 5.46
N LEU A 100 4.57 -26.61 5.88
CA LEU A 100 4.18 -27.69 4.96
C LEU A 100 3.20 -27.18 3.91
N LEU A 101 2.22 -26.36 4.29
CA LEU A 101 1.32 -25.70 3.34
C LEU A 101 2.10 -24.79 2.37
N PHE A 102 3.10 -24.06 2.86
CA PHE A 102 3.95 -23.21 2.05
C PHE A 102 4.77 -24.01 1.02
N LEU A 103 5.26 -25.18 1.41
CA LEU A 103 5.98 -26.09 0.51
C LEU A 103 5.06 -26.68 -0.58
N ILE A 104 3.79 -26.92 -0.26
CA ILE A 104 2.79 -27.41 -1.23
C ILE A 104 2.39 -26.28 -2.17
N ASN A 105 2.13 -25.10 -1.63
CA ASN A 105 1.72 -23.92 -2.39
C ASN A 105 2.08 -22.62 -1.65
N ALA A 106 3.09 -21.92 -2.14
CA ALA A 106 3.58 -20.68 -1.54
C ALA A 106 2.57 -19.51 -1.58
N ASN A 107 1.45 -19.62 -2.31
CA ASN A 107 0.42 -18.59 -2.38
C ASN A 107 -0.61 -18.66 -1.25
N TRP A 108 -0.64 -19.73 -0.45
CA TRP A 108 -1.67 -19.88 0.59
C TRP A 108 -1.77 -18.70 1.57
N PRO A 109 -0.68 -18.02 1.99
CA PRO A 109 -0.75 -16.92 2.94
C PRO A 109 -0.86 -15.56 2.24
N TYR A 110 -1.27 -15.49 0.97
CA TYR A 110 -1.44 -14.23 0.24
C TYR A 110 -2.84 -14.15 -0.35
N GLN A 111 -3.44 -12.96 -0.29
CA GLN A 111 -4.77 -12.72 -0.84
C GLN A 111 -4.79 -12.68 -2.37
N ALA A 112 -5.94 -12.99 -2.95
CA ALA A 112 -6.16 -12.83 -4.38
C ALA A 112 -6.29 -11.35 -4.77
N LEU A 113 -6.05 -11.03 -6.04
CA LEU A 113 -6.19 -9.67 -6.59
C LEU A 113 -7.64 -9.25 -6.83
N ASN A 114 -8.57 -10.20 -6.88
CA ASN A 114 -9.94 -9.96 -7.31
C ASN A 114 -10.84 -9.36 -6.19
N PRO A 115 -10.88 -9.89 -4.96
CA PRO A 115 -11.69 -9.30 -3.90
C PRO A 115 -11.10 -7.97 -3.42
N PHE A 116 -11.94 -6.94 -3.30
CA PHE A 116 -11.51 -5.59 -2.94
C PHE A 116 -11.19 -5.45 -1.45
N ASP A 117 -12.03 -6.07 -0.60
CA ASP A 117 -11.97 -5.84 0.84
C ASP A 117 -10.62 -6.20 1.49
N PRO A 118 -9.94 -7.32 1.15
CA PRO A 118 -8.59 -7.59 1.68
C PRO A 118 -7.65 -6.41 1.42
N TRP A 119 -7.70 -5.81 0.23
CA TRP A 119 -6.85 -4.69 -0.11
C TRP A 119 -7.19 -3.41 0.67
N TYR A 120 -8.44 -3.23 1.16
CA TYR A 120 -8.75 -2.15 2.11
C TYR A 120 -7.98 -2.32 3.43
N TYR A 121 -7.96 -3.53 3.99
CA TYR A 121 -7.24 -3.81 5.23
C TYR A 121 -5.74 -3.74 5.03
N PHE A 122 -5.21 -4.31 3.94
CA PHE A 122 -3.81 -4.15 3.55
C PHE A 122 -3.39 -2.69 3.53
N GLY A 123 -4.19 -1.83 2.89
CA GLY A 123 -4.02 -0.39 2.91
C GLY A 123 -3.95 0.18 4.32
N HIS A 124 -4.98 -0.06 5.13
CA HIS A 124 -5.02 0.40 6.51
C HIS A 124 -3.83 -0.11 7.34
N PHE A 125 -3.30 -1.30 7.09
CA PHE A 125 -2.12 -1.78 7.81
C PHE A 125 -0.87 -0.94 7.52
N ILE A 126 -0.77 -0.35 6.32
CA ILE A 126 0.38 0.45 5.89
C ILE A 126 0.27 1.88 6.41
N HIS A 127 -0.87 2.53 6.19
CA HIS A 127 -0.98 3.99 6.31
C HIS A 127 -2.02 4.48 7.31
N PHE A 128 -2.66 3.61 8.09
CA PHE A 128 -3.53 4.06 9.18
C PHE A 128 -2.73 4.93 10.19
N PRO A 129 -3.26 6.09 10.61
CA PRO A 129 -4.64 6.56 10.40
C PRO A 129 -4.86 7.53 9.24
N HIS A 130 -3.85 7.78 8.40
CA HIS A 130 -3.80 8.90 7.46
C HIS A 130 -5.01 9.00 6.52
N TYR A 131 -5.20 8.03 5.62
CA TYR A 131 -6.33 8.10 4.67
C TYR A 131 -7.70 7.88 5.34
N GLN A 132 -7.73 7.26 6.51
CA GLN A 132 -8.95 7.15 7.32
C GLN A 132 -9.37 8.51 7.91
N GLN A 133 -8.41 9.41 8.20
CA GLN A 133 -8.74 10.78 8.63
C GLN A 133 -9.25 11.63 7.46
N LEU A 134 -8.71 11.43 6.25
CA LEU A 134 -9.14 12.16 5.05
C LEU A 134 -10.52 11.70 4.55
N ASN A 135 -10.78 10.40 4.58
CA ASN A 135 -12.04 9.80 4.13
C ASN A 135 -12.43 8.64 5.07
N PRO A 136 -13.13 8.92 6.18
CA PRO A 136 -13.53 7.90 7.15
C PRO A 136 -14.40 6.81 6.53
N THR A 137 -14.01 5.56 6.77
CA THR A 137 -14.78 4.38 6.35
C THR A 137 -15.05 3.44 7.52
N TYR A 138 -16.08 2.60 7.41
CA TYR A 138 -16.36 1.60 8.43
C TYR A 138 -15.23 0.55 8.53
N ALA A 139 -14.47 0.30 7.46
CA ALA A 139 -13.34 -0.63 7.50
C ALA A 139 -12.26 -0.15 8.48
N GLY A 140 -11.99 1.15 8.49
CA GLY A 140 -11.01 1.80 9.38
C GLY A 140 -11.37 1.79 10.87
N GLU A 141 -12.61 1.46 11.25
CA GLU A 141 -13.04 1.35 12.66
C GLU A 141 -12.79 -0.04 13.27
N ARG A 142 -12.40 -1.04 12.46
CA ARG A 142 -12.19 -2.44 12.89
C ARG A 142 -10.84 -2.61 13.59
N LEU A 143 -10.58 -1.76 14.58
CA LEU A 143 -9.31 -1.61 15.28
C LEU A 143 -8.72 -2.93 15.83
N PRO A 144 -9.48 -3.90 16.38
CA PRO A 144 -8.89 -5.16 16.83
C PRO A 144 -8.22 -5.97 15.72
N TRP A 145 -8.63 -5.79 14.46
CA TRP A 145 -7.99 -6.41 13.31
C TRP A 145 -6.89 -5.52 12.71
N LEU A 146 -7.10 -4.21 12.69
CA LEU A 146 -6.11 -3.26 12.17
C LEU A 146 -4.83 -3.21 13.02
N ILE A 147 -4.94 -3.21 14.34
CA ILE A 147 -3.79 -3.01 15.24
C ILE A 147 -2.70 -4.09 15.01
N PRO A 148 -2.99 -5.40 14.99
CA PRO A 148 -1.98 -6.41 14.69
C PRO A 148 -1.31 -6.21 13.32
N GLY A 149 -2.09 -5.89 12.28
CA GLY A 149 -1.55 -5.66 10.94
C GLY A 149 -0.65 -4.42 10.86
N ILE A 150 -1.05 -3.33 11.52
CA ILE A 150 -0.25 -2.09 11.64
C ILE A 150 1.07 -2.39 12.36
N LEU A 151 1.03 -3.07 13.51
CA LEU A 151 2.22 -3.39 14.28
C LEU A 151 3.22 -4.22 13.48
N LEU A 152 2.75 -5.19 12.69
CA LEU A 152 3.60 -6.00 11.83
C LEU A 152 4.20 -5.19 10.66
N ASN A 153 3.43 -4.27 10.07
CA ASN A 153 3.93 -3.37 9.02
C ASN A 153 4.94 -2.33 9.53
N ARG A 154 5.02 -2.08 10.84
CA ARG A 154 6.10 -1.28 11.45
C ARG A 154 7.43 -2.03 11.54
N ILE A 155 7.39 -3.36 11.52
CA ILE A 155 8.57 -4.24 11.70
C ILE A 155 9.03 -4.82 10.36
N PHE A 156 8.08 -5.18 9.50
CA PHE A 156 8.32 -5.88 8.24
C PHE A 156 7.84 -5.05 7.05
N GLN A 157 8.39 -5.32 5.86
CA GLN A 157 7.81 -4.80 4.62
C GLN A 157 6.42 -5.41 4.39
N PRO A 158 5.51 -4.73 3.66
CA PRO A 158 4.09 -5.12 3.61
C PRO A 158 3.82 -6.59 3.30
N ALA A 159 4.47 -7.16 2.27
CA ALA A 159 4.28 -8.56 1.91
C ALA A 159 4.71 -9.54 3.02
N TYR A 160 5.78 -9.24 3.76
CA TYR A 160 6.24 -10.07 4.87
C TYR A 160 5.41 -9.85 6.14
N ALA A 161 4.85 -8.64 6.32
CA ALA A 161 3.91 -8.36 7.39
C ALA A 161 2.61 -9.17 7.22
N GLU A 162 2.09 -9.29 5.99
CA GLU A 162 0.96 -10.17 5.66
C GLU A 162 1.27 -11.64 5.96
N LEU A 163 2.42 -12.14 5.49
CA LEU A 163 2.86 -13.50 5.79
C LEU A 163 2.91 -13.76 7.30
N ALA A 164 3.51 -12.83 8.05
CA ALA A 164 3.59 -12.93 9.51
C ALA A 164 2.20 -12.90 10.16
N LEU A 165 1.31 -12.01 9.71
CA LEU A 165 -0.06 -11.88 10.24
C LEU A 165 -0.83 -13.19 10.06
N HIS A 166 -0.84 -13.73 8.85
CA HIS A 166 -1.57 -14.95 8.51
C HIS A 166 -1.02 -16.17 9.23
N VAL A 167 0.30 -16.34 9.31
CA VAL A 167 0.93 -17.45 10.03
C VAL A 167 0.66 -17.36 11.54
N CYS A 168 0.74 -16.18 12.13
CA CYS A 168 0.41 -15.97 13.55
C CYS A 168 -1.06 -16.29 13.84
N CYS A 169 -1.99 -15.77 13.04
CA CYS A 169 -3.42 -16.06 13.21
C CYS A 169 -3.70 -17.56 13.08
N TYR A 170 -3.11 -18.20 12.06
CA TYR A 170 -3.23 -19.62 11.81
C TYR A 170 -2.73 -20.45 13.01
N TRP A 171 -1.56 -20.15 13.56
CA TRP A 171 -1.05 -20.84 14.75
C TRP A 171 -1.94 -20.63 15.97
N ILE A 172 -2.34 -19.39 16.26
CA ILE A 172 -3.18 -19.12 17.44
C ILE A 172 -4.48 -19.92 17.34
N ALA A 173 -5.11 -19.97 16.17
CA ALA A 173 -6.30 -20.76 15.93
C ALA A 173 -6.04 -22.28 16.13
N LEU A 174 -4.97 -22.83 15.53
CA LEU A 174 -4.63 -24.25 15.70
C LEU A 174 -4.34 -24.64 17.15
N PHE A 175 -3.51 -23.87 17.85
CA PHE A 175 -3.18 -24.14 19.24
C PHE A 175 -4.38 -23.98 20.16
N SER A 176 -5.28 -23.03 19.86
CA SER A 176 -6.52 -22.85 20.62
C SER A 176 -7.46 -24.03 20.44
N LEU A 177 -7.69 -24.49 19.20
CA LEU A 177 -8.51 -25.69 18.95
C LEU A 177 -7.88 -26.93 19.58
N TYR A 178 -6.56 -27.10 19.45
CA TYR A 178 -5.82 -28.20 20.09
C TYR A 178 -6.02 -28.18 21.60
N TYR A 179 -5.86 -27.03 22.24
CA TYR A 179 -6.08 -26.89 23.68
C TYR A 179 -7.51 -27.29 24.08
N LEU A 180 -8.52 -26.79 23.36
CA LEU A 180 -9.93 -27.09 23.62
C LEU A 180 -10.23 -28.57 23.49
N LEU A 181 -9.88 -29.17 22.34
CA LEU A 181 -10.12 -30.60 22.10
C LEU A 181 -9.33 -31.46 23.07
N ARG A 182 -8.10 -31.08 23.43
CA ARG A 182 -7.30 -31.81 24.41
C ARG A 182 -7.99 -31.87 25.77
N ARG A 183 -8.65 -30.78 26.18
CA ARG A 183 -9.41 -30.71 27.43
C ARG A 183 -10.72 -31.49 27.38
N LEU A 184 -11.35 -31.54 26.21
CA LEU A 184 -12.65 -32.20 26.00
C LEU A 184 -12.52 -33.69 25.66
N THR A 185 -11.36 -34.14 25.17
CA THR A 185 -11.14 -35.48 24.62
C THR A 185 -9.79 -36.07 25.06
N ASN A 186 -8.82 -36.20 24.16
CA ASN A 186 -7.46 -36.68 24.41
C ASN A 186 -6.45 -36.05 23.44
N ASP A 187 -5.16 -36.19 23.72
CA ASP A 187 -4.07 -35.53 22.98
C ASP A 187 -4.05 -35.89 21.48
N ASN A 188 -4.38 -37.14 21.11
CA ASN A 188 -4.41 -37.62 19.73
C ASN A 188 -5.61 -37.04 18.96
N THR A 189 -6.78 -37.04 19.56
CA THR A 189 -8.00 -36.44 18.98
C THR A 189 -7.80 -34.94 18.77
N ALA A 190 -7.18 -34.28 19.74
CA ALA A 190 -6.85 -32.87 19.66
C ALA A 190 -5.89 -32.55 18.51
N LEU A 191 -4.82 -33.34 18.36
CA LEU A 191 -3.88 -33.16 17.26
C LEU A 191 -4.57 -33.40 15.92
N LEU A 192 -5.32 -34.50 15.79
CA LEU A 192 -6.04 -34.83 14.56
C LEU A 192 -7.05 -33.75 14.17
N GLY A 193 -7.93 -33.35 15.09
CA GLY A 193 -8.94 -32.33 14.81
C GLY A 193 -8.33 -30.98 14.42
N SER A 194 -7.21 -30.62 15.05
CA SER A 194 -6.48 -29.38 14.71
C SER A 194 -5.80 -29.48 13.35
N ILE A 195 -5.17 -30.61 13.02
CA ILE A 195 -4.58 -30.82 11.69
C ILE A 195 -5.65 -30.82 10.61
N LEU A 196 -6.77 -31.52 10.81
CA LEU A 196 -7.85 -31.55 9.83
C LEU A 196 -8.46 -30.16 9.61
N MET A 197 -8.69 -29.35 10.67
CA MET A 197 -9.09 -27.95 10.51
C MET A 197 -8.01 -27.16 9.76
N GLY A 198 -6.75 -27.28 10.17
CA GLY A 198 -5.62 -26.59 9.55
C GLY A 198 -5.46 -26.89 8.06
N SER A 199 -5.71 -28.13 7.67
CA SER A 199 -5.65 -28.57 6.27
C SER A 199 -6.96 -28.34 5.50
N HIS A 200 -8.03 -27.87 6.15
CA HIS A 200 -9.32 -27.67 5.52
C HIS A 200 -9.29 -26.44 4.61
N PRO A 201 -9.68 -26.55 3.32
CA PRO A 201 -9.60 -25.43 2.37
C PRO A 201 -10.30 -24.15 2.85
N MET A 202 -11.50 -24.21 3.43
CA MET A 202 -12.17 -23.00 3.96
C MET A 202 -11.38 -22.31 5.08
N PHE A 203 -10.67 -23.07 5.92
CA PHE A 203 -9.86 -22.49 7.00
C PHE A 203 -8.58 -21.85 6.45
N ILE A 204 -7.94 -22.51 5.48
CA ILE A 204 -6.78 -21.99 4.75
C ILE A 204 -7.16 -20.73 3.98
N GLY A 205 -8.32 -20.72 3.33
CA GLY A 205 -8.84 -19.56 2.62
C GLY A 205 -9.09 -18.35 3.53
N ALA A 206 -9.77 -18.59 4.65
CA ALA A 206 -10.09 -17.56 5.63
C ALA A 206 -8.84 -16.95 6.32
N ASN A 207 -7.81 -17.76 6.57
CA ASN A 207 -6.55 -17.28 7.16
C ASN A 207 -5.54 -16.81 6.12
N GLY A 208 -5.71 -17.19 4.86
CA GLY A 208 -4.82 -16.88 3.74
C GLY A 208 -5.08 -15.54 3.08
N SER A 209 -5.80 -14.65 3.75
CA SER A 209 -6.21 -13.34 3.24
C SER A 209 -6.23 -12.34 4.39
N THR A 210 -5.90 -11.07 4.11
CA THR A 210 -6.01 -9.99 5.11
C THR A 210 -7.46 -9.60 5.41
N TYR A 211 -8.43 -10.28 4.80
CA TYR A 211 -9.81 -10.19 5.24
C TYR A 211 -9.95 -10.65 6.69
N LEU A 212 -10.98 -10.13 7.35
CA LEU A 212 -11.18 -10.20 8.79
C LEU A 212 -11.47 -11.59 9.38
N GLU A 213 -11.75 -12.59 8.55
CA GLU A 213 -12.23 -13.91 9.00
C GLU A 213 -11.20 -14.66 9.84
N GLY A 214 -9.93 -14.66 9.43
CA GLY A 214 -8.85 -15.26 10.22
C GLY A 214 -8.78 -14.67 11.62
N GLY A 215 -8.91 -13.34 11.74
CA GLY A 215 -9.01 -12.64 13.02
C GLY A 215 -10.22 -13.05 13.84
N CYS A 216 -11.40 -13.14 13.22
CA CYS A 216 -12.62 -13.60 13.89
C CYS A 216 -12.48 -15.04 14.43
N ILE A 217 -11.93 -15.95 13.65
CA ILE A 217 -11.70 -17.34 14.07
C ILE A 217 -10.77 -17.38 15.30
N VAL A 218 -9.69 -16.60 15.29
CA VAL A 218 -8.76 -16.46 16.41
C VAL A 218 -9.49 -15.95 17.66
N TYR A 219 -10.24 -14.86 17.56
CA TYR A 219 -10.94 -14.28 18.72
C TYR A 219 -12.03 -15.20 19.27
N LEU A 220 -12.77 -15.92 18.42
CA LEU A 220 -13.76 -16.93 18.85
C LEU A 220 -13.07 -18.05 19.64
N LEU A 221 -12.01 -18.64 19.08
CA LEU A 221 -11.31 -19.75 19.72
C LEU A 221 -10.62 -19.31 21.01
N LEU A 222 -9.98 -18.14 21.05
CA LEU A 222 -9.40 -17.57 22.27
C LEU A 222 -10.46 -17.31 23.35
N THR A 223 -11.65 -16.85 22.95
CA THR A 223 -12.78 -16.70 23.88
C THR A 223 -13.09 -18.05 24.54
N PHE A 224 -13.22 -19.12 23.76
CA PHE A 224 -13.51 -20.45 24.31
C PHE A 224 -12.35 -21.03 25.13
N VAL A 225 -11.10 -20.77 24.75
CA VAL A 225 -9.92 -21.14 25.53
C VAL A 225 -9.96 -20.46 26.89
N CYS A 226 -10.24 -19.16 26.94
CA CYS A 226 -10.33 -18.40 28.18
C CYS A 226 -11.50 -18.87 29.06
N LEU A 227 -12.68 -19.12 28.46
CA LEU A 227 -13.81 -19.73 29.17
C LEU A 227 -13.44 -21.09 29.77
N THR A 228 -12.75 -21.94 29.01
CA THR A 228 -12.27 -23.25 29.49
C THR A 228 -11.22 -23.11 30.59
N ARG A 229 -10.27 -22.19 30.43
CA ARG A 229 -9.17 -21.99 31.39
C ARG A 229 -9.66 -21.42 32.71
N SER A 230 -10.71 -20.59 32.70
CA SER A 230 -11.34 -20.03 33.91
C SER A 230 -11.75 -21.11 34.91
N ARG A 231 -12.01 -22.36 34.48
CA ARG A 231 -12.41 -23.47 35.36
C ARG A 231 -11.27 -24.07 36.17
N SER A 232 -10.03 -23.91 35.70
CA SER A 232 -8.86 -24.62 36.24
C SER A 232 -7.73 -23.68 36.67
N ALA A 233 -7.93 -22.37 36.56
CA ALA A 233 -6.96 -21.36 36.95
C ALA A 233 -7.15 -20.97 38.43
N SER A 234 -6.06 -20.55 39.07
CA SER A 234 -6.10 -19.96 40.42
C SER A 234 -6.86 -18.62 40.46
N VAL A 235 -6.87 -17.90 39.33
CA VAL A 235 -7.55 -16.61 39.14
C VAL A 235 -8.62 -16.73 38.03
N PRO A 236 -9.76 -17.39 38.29
CA PRO A 236 -10.80 -17.66 37.30
C PRO A 236 -11.35 -16.38 36.65
N ASP A 237 -11.49 -15.32 37.44
CA ASP A 237 -12.08 -14.04 37.03
C ASP A 237 -11.25 -13.35 35.94
N ALA A 238 -9.92 -13.39 36.05
CA ALA A 238 -9.03 -12.81 35.03
C ALA A 238 -9.23 -13.47 33.66
N TRP A 239 -9.48 -14.79 33.62
CA TRP A 239 -9.76 -15.50 32.39
C TRP A 239 -11.16 -15.22 31.84
N LEU A 240 -12.14 -14.95 32.71
CA LEU A 240 -13.48 -14.52 32.28
C LEU A 240 -13.45 -13.11 31.69
N ILE A 241 -12.67 -12.20 32.31
CA ILE A 241 -12.39 -10.86 31.75
C ILE A 241 -11.68 -11.01 30.39
N ALA A 242 -10.65 -11.85 30.28
CA ALA A 242 -9.98 -12.09 29.01
C ALA A 242 -10.92 -12.67 27.94
N ALA A 243 -11.81 -13.60 28.31
CA ALA A 243 -12.82 -14.14 27.41
C ALA A 243 -13.76 -13.04 26.87
N GLY A 244 -14.22 -12.15 27.75
CA GLY A 244 -15.04 -10.99 27.39
C GLY A 244 -14.32 -10.02 26.46
N ALA A 245 -13.04 -9.76 26.71
CA ALA A 245 -12.22 -8.90 25.87
C ALA A 245 -12.01 -9.51 24.47
N CYS A 246 -11.72 -10.82 24.37
CA CYS A 246 -11.63 -11.52 23.08
C CYS A 246 -12.97 -11.51 22.34
N TRP A 247 -14.10 -11.72 23.04
CA TRP A 247 -15.42 -11.70 22.43
C TRP A 247 -15.83 -10.32 21.90
N ALA A 248 -15.53 -9.26 22.66
CA ALA A 248 -15.74 -7.90 22.16
C ALA A 248 -14.79 -7.58 21.00
N GLY A 249 -13.53 -8.03 21.04
CA GLY A 249 -12.60 -7.93 19.91
C GLY A 249 -13.12 -8.62 18.64
N LEU A 250 -13.76 -9.79 18.79
CA LEU A 250 -14.48 -10.48 17.72
C LEU A 250 -15.60 -9.62 17.15
N ALA A 251 -16.51 -9.13 18.00
CA ALA A 251 -17.65 -8.31 17.58
C ALA A 251 -17.20 -6.99 16.91
N TYR A 252 -16.12 -6.38 17.38
CA TYR A 252 -15.55 -5.18 16.77
C TYR A 252 -14.74 -5.45 15.51
N THR A 253 -14.29 -6.69 15.30
CA THR A 253 -13.70 -7.11 14.02
C THR A 253 -14.81 -7.32 12.99
N TYR A 254 -15.89 -8.01 13.39
CA TYR A 254 -17.07 -8.16 12.56
C TYR A 254 -18.38 -8.24 13.38
N ILE A 255 -19.17 -7.18 13.32
CA ILE A 255 -20.37 -6.99 14.17
C ILE A 255 -21.38 -8.13 14.06
N PHE A 256 -21.50 -8.75 12.88
CA PHE A 256 -22.45 -9.83 12.66
C PHE A 256 -22.25 -11.01 13.64
N TRP A 257 -21.01 -11.27 14.07
CA TRP A 257 -20.70 -12.39 14.97
C TRP A 257 -21.32 -12.25 16.37
N ILE A 258 -21.84 -11.08 16.72
CA ILE A 258 -22.56 -10.89 18.00
C ILE A 258 -23.76 -11.83 18.16
N VAL A 259 -24.35 -12.30 17.04
CA VAL A 259 -25.45 -13.28 17.06
C VAL A 259 -25.04 -14.62 17.68
N LEU A 260 -23.73 -14.90 17.73
CA LEU A 260 -23.17 -16.10 18.35
C LEU A 260 -22.94 -15.92 19.86
N THR A 261 -23.33 -14.81 20.49
CA THR A 261 -23.13 -14.58 21.95
C THR A 261 -23.72 -15.70 22.80
N PRO A 262 -24.91 -16.28 22.49
CA PRO A 262 -25.42 -17.40 23.25
C PRO A 262 -24.56 -18.67 23.16
N CYS A 263 -23.71 -18.83 22.13
CA CYS A 263 -22.73 -19.91 22.07
C CYS A 263 -21.79 -19.86 23.27
N CYS A 264 -21.31 -18.69 23.69
CA CYS A 264 -20.43 -18.53 24.85
C CYS A 264 -21.11 -19.02 26.14
N LEU A 265 -22.39 -18.70 26.30
CA LEU A 265 -23.17 -19.11 27.47
C LEU A 265 -23.41 -20.63 27.47
N ILE A 266 -23.88 -21.20 26.35
CA ILE A 266 -24.12 -22.64 26.21
C ILE A 266 -22.82 -23.41 26.48
N PHE A 267 -21.72 -22.98 25.86
CA PHE A 267 -20.40 -23.57 26.05
C PHE A 267 -19.94 -23.48 27.51
N TYR A 268 -19.99 -22.31 28.13
CA TYR A 268 -19.57 -22.11 29.53
C TYR A 268 -20.38 -22.94 30.52
N LEU A 269 -21.70 -23.00 30.37
CA LEU A 269 -22.57 -23.81 31.23
C LEU A 269 -22.24 -25.30 31.14
N SER A 270 -21.88 -25.77 29.93
CA SER A 270 -21.57 -27.18 29.72
C SER A 270 -20.28 -27.64 30.39
N ILE A 271 -19.23 -26.84 30.35
CA ILE A 271 -17.94 -27.15 30.97
C ILE A 271 -17.96 -26.91 32.48
N SER A 272 -18.91 -26.12 32.98
CA SER A 272 -19.01 -25.77 34.41
C SER A 272 -19.66 -26.85 35.25
N ALA A 273 -20.50 -27.67 34.65
CA ALA A 273 -21.29 -28.65 35.38
C ALA A 273 -20.61 -30.00 35.61
N ASP A 274 -19.48 -30.29 34.93
CA ASP A 274 -18.71 -31.54 35.12
C ASP A 274 -17.98 -31.59 36.49
N SER A 275 -17.93 -30.50 37.25
CA SER A 275 -17.24 -30.42 38.54
C SER A 275 -18.14 -30.47 39.78
N GLU A 276 -19.47 -30.43 39.62
CA GLU A 276 -20.40 -30.44 40.77
C GLU A 276 -21.02 -31.83 40.98
N ILE A 277 -21.10 -32.24 42.25
CA ILE A 277 -21.52 -33.56 42.75
C ILE A 277 -22.77 -34.06 42.00
N PRO A 278 -22.79 -35.34 41.53
CA PRO A 278 -23.92 -35.88 40.81
C PRO A 278 -25.18 -35.83 41.68
N GLY A 279 -26.21 -35.09 41.23
CA GLY A 279 -27.59 -35.33 41.70
C GLY A 279 -28.51 -34.14 42.01
N ARG A 280 -28.17 -32.85 41.82
CA ARG A 280 -29.13 -31.80 42.30
C ARG A 280 -29.48 -30.54 41.52
N ARG A 281 -28.95 -30.21 40.33
CA ARG A 281 -29.49 -29.08 39.53
C ARG A 281 -29.38 -29.30 38.01
N LEU A 282 -30.51 -29.12 37.30
CA LEU A 282 -30.57 -29.13 35.83
C LEU A 282 -29.54 -28.17 35.20
N LEU A 283 -29.32 -27.02 35.85
CA LEU A 283 -28.37 -25.98 35.42
C LEU A 283 -26.97 -26.07 36.05
N GLY A 284 -26.69 -27.00 36.98
CA GLY A 284 -25.33 -27.33 37.49
C GLY A 284 -24.46 -26.19 38.03
N VAL A 285 -24.94 -24.94 38.05
CA VAL A 285 -24.21 -23.73 38.44
C VAL A 285 -25.17 -22.86 39.25
N SER A 286 -24.72 -22.37 40.41
CA SER A 286 -25.52 -21.41 41.19
C SER A 286 -25.77 -20.13 40.37
N PRO A 287 -27.00 -19.57 40.36
CA PRO A 287 -27.30 -18.33 39.63
C PRO A 287 -26.35 -17.18 39.97
N THR A 288 -25.89 -17.08 41.22
CA THR A 288 -24.92 -16.08 41.68
C THR A 288 -23.56 -16.20 40.99
N ARG A 289 -23.01 -17.42 40.88
CA ARG A 289 -21.77 -17.65 40.12
C ARG A 289 -21.92 -17.36 38.64
N LEU A 290 -23.08 -17.68 38.05
CA LEU A 290 -23.35 -17.34 36.65
C LEU A 290 -23.40 -15.82 36.45
N LEU A 291 -24.12 -15.10 37.32
CA LEU A 291 -24.16 -13.63 37.31
C LEU A 291 -22.77 -13.02 37.49
N ALA A 292 -21.97 -13.53 38.42
CA ALA A 292 -20.59 -13.09 38.62
C ALA A 292 -19.73 -13.36 37.36
N ALA A 293 -19.87 -14.54 36.74
CA ALA A 293 -19.13 -14.87 35.53
C ALA A 293 -19.52 -13.97 34.35
N THR A 294 -20.82 -13.72 34.17
CA THR A 294 -21.33 -12.75 33.21
C THR A 294 -20.81 -11.34 33.52
N GLY A 295 -20.78 -10.92 34.78
CA GLY A 295 -20.21 -9.64 35.21
C GLY A 295 -18.75 -9.48 34.79
N HIS A 296 -17.89 -10.46 35.10
CA HIS A 296 -16.48 -10.44 34.69
C HIS A 296 -16.30 -10.45 33.17
N PHE A 297 -17.11 -11.24 32.46
CA PHE A 297 -17.11 -11.25 31.00
C PHE A 297 -17.48 -9.88 30.42
N LEU A 298 -18.52 -9.23 30.95
CA LEU A 298 -18.90 -7.88 30.53
C LEU A 298 -17.83 -6.84 30.87
N VAL A 299 -17.19 -6.94 32.03
CA VAL A 299 -16.04 -6.08 32.39
C VAL A 299 -14.91 -6.22 31.36
N GLY A 300 -14.60 -7.44 30.94
CA GLY A 300 -13.64 -7.70 29.85
C GLY A 300 -13.99 -6.97 28.56
N GLY A 301 -15.24 -7.07 28.13
CA GLY A 301 -15.75 -6.34 26.97
C GLY A 301 -15.60 -4.83 27.13
N LEU A 302 -16.06 -4.28 28.26
CA LEU A 302 -15.97 -2.83 28.55
C LEU A 302 -14.52 -2.32 28.58
N LEU A 303 -13.59 -3.10 29.14
CA LEU A 303 -12.17 -2.73 29.19
C LEU A 303 -11.57 -2.63 27.79
N ILE A 304 -11.79 -3.62 26.92
CA ILE A 304 -11.26 -3.55 25.56
C ILE A 304 -11.96 -2.43 24.76
N THR A 305 -13.26 -2.22 24.95
CA THR A 305 -13.97 -1.07 24.35
C THR A 305 -13.34 0.25 24.77
N ALA A 306 -13.02 0.43 26.06
CA ALA A 306 -12.38 1.64 26.57
C ALA A 306 -10.98 1.83 25.98
N VAL A 307 -10.19 0.76 25.83
CA VAL A 307 -8.87 0.81 25.18
C VAL A 307 -8.99 1.23 23.71
N LEU A 308 -9.88 0.59 22.94
CA LEU A 308 -10.09 0.91 21.52
C LEU A 308 -10.63 2.33 21.32
N GLN A 309 -11.56 2.76 22.19
CA GLN A 309 -12.05 4.14 22.21
C GLN A 309 -10.92 5.12 22.53
N SER A 310 -10.02 4.79 23.45
CA SER A 310 -8.87 5.64 23.79
C SER A 310 -7.91 5.76 22.61
N ILE A 311 -7.65 4.67 21.87
CA ILE A 311 -6.85 4.69 20.64
C ILE A 311 -7.54 5.56 19.58
N HIS A 312 -8.85 5.41 19.38
CA HIS A 312 -9.62 6.22 18.45
C HIS A 312 -9.54 7.71 18.79
N MET A 313 -9.72 8.08 20.07
CA MET A 313 -9.60 9.47 20.51
C MET A 313 -8.17 10.02 20.36
N ALA A 314 -7.14 9.19 20.57
CA ALA A 314 -5.76 9.60 20.35
C ALA A 314 -5.46 9.87 18.86
N VAL A 315 -6.11 9.11 17.97
CA VAL A 315 -5.93 9.23 16.51
C VAL A 315 -6.75 10.39 15.93
N HIS A 316 -7.99 10.55 16.37
CA HIS A 316 -8.97 11.44 15.74
C HIS A 316 -9.26 12.71 16.56
N GLY A 317 -8.77 12.78 17.80
CA GLY A 317 -9.07 13.86 18.73
C GLY A 317 -10.37 13.62 19.53
N ALA A 318 -10.54 14.42 20.58
CA ALA A 318 -11.76 14.41 21.37
C ALA A 318 -12.95 14.98 20.57
N GLY A 319 -14.12 14.34 20.65
CA GLY A 319 -15.36 14.82 20.03
C GLY A 319 -15.82 14.07 18.78
N HIS A 320 -15.05 13.09 18.27
CA HIS A 320 -15.43 12.27 17.10
C HIS A 320 -16.37 11.09 17.42
N GLY A 321 -16.95 11.07 18.62
CA GLY A 321 -17.95 10.08 19.02
C GLY A 321 -17.39 8.70 19.37
N PHE A 322 -18.21 7.68 19.21
CA PHE A 322 -17.85 6.28 19.48
C PHE A 322 -17.10 5.66 18.31
N PHE A 323 -15.99 4.98 18.57
CA PHE A 323 -15.06 4.49 17.54
C PHE A 323 -15.66 3.51 16.53
N PHE A 324 -16.80 2.90 16.87
CA PHE A 324 -17.43 1.82 16.09
C PHE A 324 -18.81 2.24 15.53
N LEU A 325 -19.03 3.55 15.41
CA LEU A 325 -20.33 4.11 15.02
C LEU A 325 -20.67 3.77 13.56
N TYR A 326 -19.72 3.86 12.63
CA TYR A 326 -19.98 3.56 11.21
C TYR A 326 -20.28 2.06 11.00
N ASN A 327 -19.64 1.16 11.74
CA ASN A 327 -19.97 -0.28 11.68
C ASN A 327 -21.35 -0.61 12.25
N ILE A 328 -21.88 0.19 13.19
CA ILE A 328 -23.26 0.03 13.66
C ILE A 328 -24.23 0.63 12.62
N ALA A 329 -23.89 1.79 12.06
CA ALA A 329 -24.73 2.47 11.08
C ALA A 329 -24.85 1.70 9.76
N PHE A 330 -23.79 1.00 9.33
CA PHE A 330 -23.76 0.32 8.03
C PHE A 330 -24.83 -0.78 7.89
N PRO A 331 -24.95 -1.78 8.79
CA PRO A 331 -26.04 -2.76 8.75
C PRO A 331 -27.43 -2.13 8.85
N VAL A 332 -27.58 -1.06 9.65
CA VAL A 332 -28.86 -0.34 9.76
C VAL A 332 -29.24 0.32 8.44
N SER A 333 -28.25 0.87 7.71
CA SER A 333 -28.45 1.55 6.42
C SER A 333 -28.76 0.61 5.26
N LEU A 334 -28.24 -0.63 5.29
CA LEU A 334 -28.54 -1.65 4.28
C LEU A 334 -29.98 -2.20 4.40
N GLY A 335 -30.68 -1.92 5.51
CA GLY A 335 -31.99 -2.49 5.77
C GLY A 335 -31.96 -4.01 5.95
N ALA A 336 -33.14 -4.65 5.97
CA ALA A 336 -33.26 -6.09 6.16
C ALA A 336 -32.97 -6.92 4.89
N SER A 337 -32.67 -6.30 3.75
CA SER A 337 -32.44 -7.00 2.49
C SER A 337 -30.99 -6.86 2.04
N ASN A 338 -30.27 -7.98 2.03
CA ASN A 338 -28.94 -8.03 1.42
C ASN A 338 -29.09 -7.93 -0.12
N PRO A 339 -28.62 -6.85 -0.77
CA PRO A 339 -28.74 -6.69 -2.21
C PRO A 339 -27.89 -7.69 -3.00
N PHE A 340 -26.93 -8.34 -2.33
CA PHE A 340 -26.06 -9.34 -2.92
C PHE A 340 -26.58 -10.77 -2.75
N ALA A 341 -27.70 -10.96 -2.05
CA ALA A 341 -28.30 -12.27 -1.91
C ALA A 341 -28.93 -12.69 -3.25
N GLU A 342 -28.56 -13.87 -3.73
CA GLU A 342 -29.18 -14.49 -4.89
C GLU A 342 -30.66 -14.79 -4.61
N HIS A 343 -31.49 -14.60 -5.63
CA HIS A 343 -32.91 -14.96 -5.53
C HIS A 343 -33.09 -16.48 -5.57
N GLY A 344 -33.75 -17.01 -4.54
CA GLY A 344 -34.06 -18.44 -4.42
C GLY A 344 -33.01 -19.23 -3.63
N TYR A 345 -33.03 -20.55 -3.81
CA TYR A 345 -32.19 -21.50 -3.06
C TYR A 345 -31.28 -22.36 -3.96
N GLY A 346 -31.11 -21.98 -5.23
CA GLY A 346 -30.24 -22.70 -6.17
C GLY A 346 -28.79 -22.77 -5.69
N TRP A 347 -28.31 -21.68 -5.08
CA TRP A 347 -26.99 -21.55 -4.48
C TRP A 347 -26.67 -22.65 -3.45
N VAL A 348 -27.66 -23.23 -2.75
CA VAL A 348 -27.42 -24.31 -1.76
C VAL A 348 -26.75 -25.53 -2.41
N SER A 349 -27.11 -25.81 -3.66
CA SER A 349 -26.60 -26.98 -4.39
C SER A 349 -25.20 -26.77 -4.99
N SER A 350 -24.78 -25.52 -5.18
CA SER A 350 -23.47 -25.15 -5.69
C SER A 350 -22.48 -24.74 -4.59
N ASN A 351 -22.98 -24.43 -3.39
CA ASN A 351 -22.14 -23.90 -2.31
C ASN A 351 -21.42 -25.01 -1.52
N GLY A 352 -20.17 -25.25 -1.88
CA GLY A 352 -19.37 -26.34 -1.29
C GLY A 352 -19.00 -26.16 0.18
N SER A 353 -18.98 -24.94 0.69
CA SER A 353 -18.64 -24.69 2.09
C SER A 353 -19.66 -25.29 3.08
N LEU A 354 -20.92 -25.47 2.65
CA LEU A 354 -22.02 -25.94 3.49
C LEU A 354 -21.97 -27.44 3.75
N VAL A 355 -21.14 -28.19 3.02
CA VAL A 355 -20.98 -29.63 3.17
C VAL A 355 -20.64 -29.96 4.62
N PHE A 356 -19.54 -29.45 5.13
CA PHE A 356 -19.06 -29.77 6.48
C PHE A 356 -20.02 -29.29 7.58
N PRO A 357 -20.54 -28.05 7.55
CA PRO A 357 -21.57 -27.62 8.48
C PRO A 357 -22.81 -28.52 8.49
N SER A 358 -23.35 -28.85 7.32
CA SER A 358 -24.57 -29.68 7.24
C SER A 358 -24.32 -31.10 7.77
N ILE A 359 -23.16 -31.69 7.46
CA ILE A 359 -22.78 -33.01 7.96
C ILE A 359 -22.54 -32.99 9.47
N ALA A 360 -21.84 -31.98 9.99
CA ALA A 360 -21.66 -31.81 11.42
C ALA A 360 -23.00 -31.68 12.16
N LEU A 361 -24.00 -31.01 11.56
CA LEU A 361 -25.35 -30.95 12.12
C LEU A 361 -25.99 -32.34 12.20
N GLY A 362 -25.96 -33.12 11.11
CA GLY A 362 -26.50 -34.47 11.10
C GLY A 362 -25.84 -35.38 12.14
N VAL A 363 -24.51 -35.32 12.26
CA VAL A 363 -23.71 -36.07 13.25
C VAL A 363 -24.05 -35.64 14.68
N CYS A 364 -24.23 -34.35 14.92
CA CYS A 364 -24.64 -33.81 16.20
C CYS A 364 -26.01 -34.33 16.62
N ILE A 365 -27.00 -34.30 15.72
CA ILE A 365 -28.35 -34.83 15.96
C ILE A 365 -28.29 -36.34 16.24
N ALA A 366 -27.58 -37.10 15.39
CA ALA A 366 -27.42 -38.54 15.58
C ALA A 366 -26.75 -38.86 16.93
N SER A 367 -25.73 -38.09 17.32
CA SER A 367 -25.04 -38.25 18.60
C SER A 367 -25.95 -37.97 19.80
N ILE A 368 -26.84 -36.98 19.70
CA ILE A 368 -27.88 -36.70 20.71
C ILE A 368 -28.86 -37.88 20.81
N VAL A 369 -29.34 -38.41 19.69
CA VAL A 369 -30.27 -39.55 19.67
C VAL A 369 -29.60 -40.79 20.29
N LEU A 370 -28.36 -41.08 19.91
CA LEU A 370 -27.58 -42.19 20.48
C LEU A 370 -27.30 -42.01 21.98
N HIS A 371 -27.12 -40.77 22.43
CA HIS A 371 -26.99 -40.45 23.84
C HIS A 371 -28.27 -40.74 24.63
N TYR A 372 -29.42 -40.22 24.19
CA TYR A 372 -30.69 -40.40 24.90
C TYR A 372 -31.29 -41.81 24.79
N SER A 373 -30.94 -42.55 23.74
CA SER A 373 -31.27 -43.99 23.64
C SER A 373 -30.37 -44.88 24.50
N GLY A 374 -29.35 -44.32 25.17
CA GLY A 374 -28.43 -45.06 26.01
C GLY A 374 -27.37 -45.88 25.25
N LEU A 375 -27.38 -45.84 23.91
CA LEU A 375 -26.45 -46.59 23.06
C LEU A 375 -25.02 -46.02 23.12
N ARG A 376 -24.89 -44.71 23.27
CA ARG A 376 -23.58 -44.03 23.37
C ARG A 376 -23.64 -42.85 24.34
N PRO A 377 -23.31 -43.05 25.63
CA PRO A 377 -23.28 -41.95 26.58
C PRO A 377 -22.21 -40.93 26.19
N LEU A 378 -22.58 -39.66 26.17
CA LEU A 378 -21.69 -38.52 25.97
C LEU A 378 -21.49 -37.83 27.31
N VAL A 379 -20.29 -37.28 27.53
CA VAL A 379 -20.05 -36.39 28.67
C VAL A 379 -20.75 -35.06 28.45
N ARG A 380 -21.09 -34.35 29.53
CA ARG A 380 -21.90 -33.13 29.45
C ARG A 380 -21.21 -32.01 28.69
N SER A 381 -19.89 -31.88 28.83
CA SER A 381 -19.08 -30.96 28.03
C SER A 381 -19.17 -31.26 26.51
N SER A 382 -19.18 -32.52 26.09
CA SER A 382 -19.42 -32.89 24.68
C SER A 382 -20.83 -32.48 24.22
N LEU A 383 -21.86 -32.71 25.03
CA LEU A 383 -23.23 -32.26 24.72
C LEU A 383 -23.30 -30.74 24.59
N GLY A 384 -22.58 -30.00 25.43
CA GLY A 384 -22.49 -28.56 25.34
C GLY A 384 -21.89 -28.05 24.05
N VAL A 385 -20.78 -28.65 23.63
CA VAL A 385 -20.15 -28.36 22.33
C VAL A 385 -21.14 -28.63 21.19
N ILE A 386 -21.85 -29.76 21.24
CA ILE A 386 -22.87 -30.11 20.25
C ILE A 386 -23.97 -29.04 20.20
N TRP A 387 -24.53 -28.65 21.34
CA TRP A 387 -25.56 -27.61 21.39
C TRP A 387 -25.06 -26.23 20.98
N THR A 388 -23.81 -25.90 21.30
CA THR A 388 -23.14 -24.67 20.86
C THR A 388 -23.08 -24.62 19.33
N TYR A 389 -22.69 -25.74 18.71
CA TYR A 389 -22.66 -25.88 17.27
C TYR A 389 -24.06 -25.80 16.64
N ILE A 390 -25.03 -26.58 17.16
CA ILE A 390 -26.41 -26.58 16.66
C ILE A 390 -27.00 -25.17 16.70
N TYR A 391 -26.86 -24.46 17.82
CA TYR A 391 -27.33 -23.08 17.93
C TYR A 391 -26.64 -22.18 16.89
N GLY A 392 -25.31 -22.23 16.81
CA GLY A 392 -24.54 -21.44 15.85
C GLY A 392 -24.96 -21.70 14.40
N PHE A 393 -25.21 -22.96 14.02
CA PHE A 393 -25.69 -23.30 12.69
C PHE A 393 -27.13 -22.77 12.45
N LEU A 394 -28.05 -23.04 13.37
CA LEU A 394 -29.47 -22.67 13.23
C LEU A 394 -29.68 -21.15 13.19
N ILE A 395 -28.91 -20.37 13.96
CA ILE A 395 -29.02 -18.91 13.92
C ILE A 395 -28.57 -18.34 12.57
N LEU A 396 -27.52 -18.91 11.95
CA LEU A 396 -27.08 -18.50 10.61
C LEU A 396 -28.09 -18.91 9.53
N VAL A 397 -28.71 -20.09 9.65
CA VAL A 397 -29.83 -20.50 8.79
C VAL A 397 -31.00 -19.52 8.92
N PHE A 398 -31.37 -19.15 10.15
CA PHE A 398 -32.42 -18.18 10.41
C PHE A 398 -32.15 -16.84 9.70
N PHE A 399 -30.96 -16.26 9.87
CA PHE A 399 -30.60 -15.01 9.19
C PHE A 399 -30.54 -15.15 7.66
N THR A 400 -30.15 -16.32 7.16
CA THR A 400 -30.15 -16.59 5.71
C THR A 400 -31.56 -16.57 5.15
N VAL A 401 -32.52 -17.22 5.83
CA VAL A 401 -33.93 -17.24 5.41
C VAL A 401 -34.61 -15.88 5.63
N TYR A 402 -34.24 -15.14 6.67
CA TYR A 402 -34.79 -13.82 7.01
C TYR A 402 -34.22 -12.67 6.15
N ARG A 403 -33.80 -12.95 4.90
CA ARG A 403 -33.34 -11.99 3.88
C ARG A 403 -31.94 -11.38 4.04
N ALA A 404 -31.12 -11.85 4.99
CA ALA A 404 -29.72 -11.44 5.07
C ALA A 404 -28.80 -12.28 4.17
N GLY A 405 -29.24 -13.47 3.72
CA GLY A 405 -28.49 -14.29 2.76
C GLY A 405 -27.09 -14.69 3.23
N ILE A 406 -26.89 -14.84 4.53
CA ILE A 406 -25.56 -14.91 5.14
C ILE A 406 -24.80 -16.15 4.70
N LEU A 407 -25.45 -17.32 4.72
CA LEU A 407 -24.85 -18.57 4.26
C LEU A 407 -24.77 -18.69 2.74
N GLN A 408 -25.12 -17.65 1.96
CA GLN A 408 -24.93 -17.65 0.51
C GLN A 408 -23.53 -17.19 0.11
N SER A 409 -22.87 -16.46 1.01
CA SER A 409 -21.63 -15.78 0.71
C SER A 409 -20.47 -16.55 1.31
N SER A 410 -19.52 -16.96 0.47
CA SER A 410 -18.41 -17.83 0.87
C SER A 410 -17.52 -17.27 1.98
N CYS A 411 -17.44 -15.95 2.12
CA CYS A 411 -16.76 -15.28 3.22
C CYS A 411 -17.46 -15.41 4.60
N HIS A 412 -18.72 -15.87 4.63
CA HIS A 412 -19.50 -16.02 5.85
C HIS A 412 -19.63 -17.48 6.31
N GLU A 413 -19.27 -18.45 5.48
CA GLU A 413 -19.39 -19.86 5.85
C GLU A 413 -18.20 -20.35 6.68
N SER A 414 -17.04 -19.68 6.57
CA SER A 414 -15.87 -19.92 7.41
C SER A 414 -16.16 -19.69 8.91
N VAL A 415 -17.20 -18.91 9.24
CA VAL A 415 -17.69 -18.61 10.59
C VAL A 415 -17.92 -19.89 11.41
N LEU A 416 -18.43 -20.94 10.78
CA LEU A 416 -18.78 -22.19 11.48
C LEU A 416 -17.61 -23.15 11.58
N ILE A 417 -16.55 -22.99 10.80
CA ILE A 417 -15.45 -23.96 10.70
C ILE A 417 -14.84 -24.30 12.08
N PRO A 418 -14.54 -23.34 12.97
CA PRO A 418 -14.03 -23.67 14.31
C PRO A 418 -15.01 -24.52 15.13
N LEU A 419 -16.31 -24.21 15.04
CA LEU A 419 -17.36 -24.95 15.75
C LEU A 419 -17.60 -26.33 15.15
N VAL A 420 -17.51 -26.47 13.83
CA VAL A 420 -17.59 -27.75 13.10
C VAL A 420 -16.51 -28.70 13.61
N PHE A 421 -15.24 -28.28 13.61
CA PHE A 421 -14.14 -29.15 14.04
C PHE A 421 -14.13 -29.40 15.54
N LEU A 422 -14.65 -28.47 16.35
CA LEU A 422 -14.89 -28.71 17.76
C LEU A 422 -15.96 -29.79 17.99
N ALA A 423 -17.08 -29.72 17.26
CA ALA A 423 -18.18 -30.68 17.33
C ALA A 423 -17.82 -32.06 16.78
N LEU A 424 -17.18 -32.12 15.60
CA LEU A 424 -16.65 -33.36 15.03
C LEU A 424 -15.58 -33.97 15.94
N GLY A 425 -14.74 -33.14 16.58
CA GLY A 425 -13.74 -33.54 17.56
C GLY A 425 -14.30 -34.37 18.72
N VAL A 426 -15.47 -33.99 19.25
CA VAL A 426 -16.11 -34.69 20.38
C VAL A 426 -17.06 -35.82 19.95
N THR A 427 -17.42 -35.92 18.66
CA THR A 427 -18.40 -36.90 18.15
C THR A 427 -17.75 -37.97 17.26
N ALA A 428 -17.30 -37.58 16.06
CA ALA A 428 -16.83 -38.47 15.01
C ALA A 428 -15.32 -38.74 15.03
N LEU A 429 -14.52 -37.75 15.44
CA LEU A 429 -13.06 -37.82 15.43
C LEU A 429 -12.36 -38.43 16.68
N PRO A 430 -13.02 -38.77 17.82
CA PRO A 430 -12.32 -39.36 18.97
C PRO A 430 -11.42 -40.53 18.61
N ALA A 431 -10.11 -40.34 18.78
CA ALA A 431 -9.09 -41.32 18.45
C ALA A 431 -9.17 -42.53 19.41
N PRO A 432 -9.03 -43.78 18.92
CA PRO A 432 -9.00 -44.96 19.77
C PRO A 432 -7.85 -44.90 20.79
N LYS A 433 -8.14 -45.21 22.07
CA LYS A 433 -7.17 -45.10 23.19
C LYS A 433 -5.87 -45.90 23.00
N HIS A 434 -5.90 -46.99 22.23
CA HIS A 434 -4.78 -47.93 22.07
C HIS A 434 -4.26 -48.00 20.63
N LEU A 435 -4.20 -46.87 19.93
CA LEU A 435 -3.64 -46.83 18.58
C LEU A 435 -2.10 -46.71 18.65
N PRO A 436 -1.33 -47.60 18.00
CA PRO A 436 0.12 -47.47 17.92
C PRO A 436 0.51 -46.12 17.31
N SER A 437 1.52 -45.45 17.87
CA SER A 437 1.93 -44.10 17.44
C SER A 437 2.28 -44.03 15.96
N GLY A 438 2.90 -45.07 15.39
CA GLY A 438 3.19 -45.14 13.96
C GLY A 438 1.92 -45.16 13.11
N GLN A 439 0.91 -45.95 13.48
CA GLN A 439 -0.37 -45.98 12.75
C GLN A 439 -1.11 -44.65 12.86
N PHE A 440 -1.11 -44.04 14.05
CA PHE A 440 -1.70 -42.71 14.24
C PHE A 440 -1.00 -41.66 13.37
N ALA A 441 0.33 -41.64 13.34
CA ALA A 441 1.12 -40.73 12.50
C ALA A 441 0.84 -40.94 11.00
N THR A 442 0.70 -42.19 10.54
CA THR A 442 0.31 -42.49 9.16
C THR A 442 -1.07 -41.94 8.82
N VAL A 443 -2.06 -42.14 9.69
CA VAL A 443 -3.43 -41.63 9.48
C VAL A 443 -3.45 -40.11 9.48
N LEU A 444 -2.69 -39.48 10.38
CA LEU A 444 -2.55 -38.03 10.45
C LEU A 444 -1.92 -37.46 9.17
N GLY A 445 -0.80 -38.05 8.73
CA GLY A 445 -0.10 -37.66 7.51
C GLY A 445 -0.96 -37.85 6.26
N LEU A 446 -1.69 -38.96 6.17
CA LEU A 446 -2.62 -39.22 5.06
C LEU A 446 -3.78 -38.24 5.06
N GLY A 447 -4.38 -37.95 6.23
CA GLY A 447 -5.48 -36.99 6.34
C GLY A 447 -5.06 -35.58 5.94
N PHE A 448 -3.88 -35.15 6.38
CA PHE A 448 -3.27 -33.89 5.95
C PHE A 448 -3.01 -33.87 4.44
N PHE A 449 -2.38 -34.91 3.90
CA PHE A 449 -2.03 -34.99 2.48
C PHE A 449 -3.27 -34.96 1.58
N ILE A 450 -4.31 -35.75 1.90
CA ILE A 450 -5.55 -35.78 1.12
C ILE A 450 -6.26 -34.42 1.17
N SER A 451 -6.39 -33.82 2.35
CA SER A 451 -7.09 -32.53 2.52
C SER A 451 -6.39 -31.38 1.79
N THR A 452 -5.04 -31.41 1.76
CA THR A 452 -4.21 -30.38 1.11
C THR A 452 -3.93 -30.66 -0.36
N LEU A 453 -4.30 -31.82 -0.91
CA LEU A 453 -4.00 -32.18 -2.29
C LEU A 453 -4.56 -31.17 -3.31
N SER A 454 -5.67 -30.51 -2.99
CA SER A 454 -6.26 -29.44 -3.81
C SER A 454 -5.36 -28.20 -3.96
N LEU A 455 -4.46 -27.95 -3.00
CA LEU A 455 -3.53 -26.82 -3.04
C LEU A 455 -2.39 -27.04 -4.02
N TRP A 456 -1.97 -28.30 -4.24
CA TRP A 456 -0.80 -28.60 -5.06
C TRP A 456 -1.03 -28.24 -6.54
N LYS A 457 -2.23 -28.50 -7.06
CA LYS A 457 -2.59 -28.18 -8.44
C LYS A 457 -4.06 -27.81 -8.53
N ALA A 458 -4.35 -26.50 -8.52
CA ALA A 458 -5.71 -25.96 -8.63
C ALA A 458 -6.50 -26.52 -9.84
N GLY A 459 -5.82 -26.82 -10.95
CA GLY A 459 -6.44 -27.44 -12.14
C GLY A 459 -6.94 -28.88 -11.96
N LEU A 460 -6.55 -29.60 -10.90
CA LEU A 460 -7.15 -30.90 -10.56
C LEU A 460 -8.61 -30.75 -10.10
N TYR A 461 -9.01 -29.54 -9.72
CA TYR A 461 -10.29 -29.26 -9.08
C TYR A 461 -11.29 -28.54 -10.00
N LEU A 462 -10.80 -27.62 -10.83
CA LEU A 462 -11.63 -26.62 -11.54
C LEU A 462 -12.58 -27.16 -12.64
N ASN A 463 -12.57 -28.45 -12.98
CA ASN A 463 -13.27 -28.96 -14.19
C ASN A 463 -14.38 -30.02 -13.94
N GLY A 464 -14.87 -30.27 -12.72
CA GLY A 464 -15.95 -31.27 -12.61
C GLY A 464 -16.66 -31.54 -11.28
N LEU A 465 -16.49 -30.72 -10.23
CA LEU A 465 -17.07 -31.03 -8.91
C LEU A 465 -18.18 -30.08 -8.43
N SER A 466 -18.35 -28.88 -8.98
CA SER A 466 -19.55 -28.06 -8.68
C SER A 466 -20.83 -28.84 -9.01
N ASP A 467 -20.84 -29.52 -10.16
CA ASP A 467 -21.98 -30.32 -10.64
C ASP A 467 -22.10 -31.67 -9.90
N ARG A 468 -21.12 -32.00 -9.04
CA ARG A 468 -21.05 -33.26 -8.28
C ARG A 468 -20.89 -33.03 -6.78
N LEU A 469 -21.31 -31.87 -6.27
CA LEU A 469 -21.17 -31.52 -4.86
C LEU A 469 -21.81 -32.57 -3.93
N TRP A 470 -22.88 -33.23 -4.39
CA TRP A 470 -23.54 -34.34 -3.69
C TRP A 470 -22.59 -35.49 -3.31
N VAL A 471 -21.52 -35.73 -4.08
CA VAL A 471 -20.51 -36.75 -3.77
C VAL A 471 -19.78 -36.39 -2.48
N HIS A 472 -19.43 -35.12 -2.29
CA HIS A 472 -18.79 -34.64 -1.06
C HIS A 472 -19.72 -34.80 0.14
N TYR A 473 -21.01 -34.47 -0.01
CA TYR A 473 -22.02 -34.75 1.02
C TYR A 473 -22.09 -36.23 1.38
N LEU A 474 -22.18 -37.12 0.38
CA LEU A 474 -22.26 -38.55 0.60
C LEU A 474 -21.01 -39.10 1.31
N VAL A 475 -19.82 -38.77 0.81
CA VAL A 475 -18.54 -39.23 1.38
C VAL A 475 -18.33 -38.68 2.79
N ALA A 476 -18.61 -37.39 3.03
CA ALA A 476 -18.53 -36.79 4.36
C ALA A 476 -19.53 -37.44 5.32
N MET A 477 -20.77 -37.69 4.89
CA MET A 477 -21.80 -38.32 5.70
C MET A 477 -21.40 -39.73 6.12
N ILE A 478 -20.96 -40.56 5.17
CA ILE A 478 -20.44 -41.91 5.46
C ILE A 478 -19.28 -41.80 6.45
N GLY A 479 -18.29 -40.95 6.14
CA GLY A 479 -17.13 -40.74 6.98
C GLY A 479 -17.50 -40.36 8.41
N ALA A 480 -18.43 -39.43 8.59
CA ALA A 480 -18.77 -38.90 9.91
C ALA A 480 -19.70 -39.83 10.72
N MET A 481 -20.54 -40.64 10.05
CA MET A 481 -21.47 -41.57 10.71
C MET A 481 -20.78 -42.90 11.10
N LEU A 482 -19.77 -43.33 10.36
CA LEU A 482 -19.04 -44.59 10.61
C LEU A 482 -18.57 -44.78 12.07
N PRO A 483 -17.90 -43.79 12.72
CA PRO A 483 -17.48 -43.89 14.11
C PRO A 483 -18.62 -43.86 15.12
N LEU A 484 -19.83 -43.43 14.72
CA LEU A 484 -21.01 -43.49 15.57
C LEU A 484 -21.56 -44.92 15.66
N LEU A 485 -21.40 -45.71 14.60
CA LEU A 485 -21.94 -47.06 14.49
C LEU A 485 -20.96 -48.15 14.94
N SER A 486 -19.64 -47.88 14.93
CA SER A 486 -18.63 -48.89 15.26
C SER A 486 -17.38 -48.27 15.89
N ALA A 487 -16.93 -48.88 17.00
CA ALA A 487 -15.70 -48.50 17.69
C ALA A 487 -14.43 -49.19 17.13
N ARG A 488 -14.55 -49.92 16.01
CA ARG A 488 -13.41 -50.65 15.42
C ARG A 488 -12.39 -49.66 14.83
N ARG A 489 -11.10 -49.93 15.07
CA ARG A 489 -9.99 -49.04 14.65
C ARG A 489 -10.00 -48.72 13.16
N TRP A 490 -10.21 -49.72 12.31
CA TRP A 490 -10.22 -49.52 10.85
C TRP A 490 -11.41 -48.65 10.39
N VAL A 491 -12.54 -48.68 11.10
CA VAL A 491 -13.71 -47.83 10.81
C VAL A 491 -13.36 -46.36 11.09
N TRP A 492 -12.62 -46.10 12.17
CA TRP A 492 -12.11 -44.77 12.46
C TRP A 492 -11.09 -44.30 11.40
N VAL A 493 -10.20 -45.17 10.92
CA VAL A 493 -9.28 -44.83 9.81
C VAL A 493 -10.06 -44.48 8.54
N ALA A 494 -11.06 -45.28 8.19
CA ALA A 494 -11.93 -45.03 7.05
C ALA A 494 -12.69 -43.69 7.21
N SER A 495 -13.17 -43.38 8.42
CA SER A 495 -13.80 -42.10 8.73
C SER A 495 -12.88 -40.91 8.45
N VAL A 496 -11.64 -40.94 8.95
CA VAL A 496 -10.66 -39.86 8.70
C VAL A 496 -10.35 -39.73 7.21
N ALA A 497 -10.19 -40.85 6.50
CA ALA A 497 -9.95 -40.84 5.06
C ALA A 497 -11.14 -40.26 4.28
N CYS A 498 -12.37 -40.63 4.63
CA CYS A 498 -13.59 -40.08 4.02
C CYS A 498 -13.76 -38.59 4.31
N LEU A 499 -13.57 -38.14 5.56
CA LEU A 499 -13.65 -36.71 5.89
C LEU A 499 -12.58 -35.91 5.15
N SER A 500 -11.35 -36.40 5.12
CA SER A 500 -10.26 -35.76 4.36
C SER A 500 -10.57 -35.73 2.86
N GLY A 501 -11.10 -36.83 2.31
CA GLY A 501 -11.51 -36.95 0.91
C GLY A 501 -12.74 -36.13 0.54
N ALA A 502 -13.63 -35.85 1.49
CA ALA A 502 -14.75 -34.95 1.27
C ALA A 502 -14.30 -33.49 1.35
N SER A 503 -13.36 -33.17 2.25
CA SER A 503 -12.70 -31.86 2.31
C SER A 503 -11.88 -31.57 1.06
N PHE A 504 -11.28 -32.62 0.47
CA PHE A 504 -10.62 -32.54 -0.82
C PHE A 504 -11.63 -32.06 -1.85
N GLY A 505 -11.46 -30.83 -2.32
CA GLY A 505 -12.37 -30.22 -3.29
C GLY A 505 -13.50 -29.35 -2.71
N LEU A 506 -13.38 -28.87 -1.48
CA LEU A 506 -14.24 -27.77 -0.98
C LEU A 506 -13.49 -26.45 -1.06
N VAL A 507 -12.96 -26.13 -2.25
CA VAL A 507 -12.14 -24.93 -2.46
C VAL A 507 -13.03 -23.70 -2.30
N PRO A 508 -12.65 -22.74 -1.43
CA PRO A 508 -13.38 -21.48 -1.33
C PRO A 508 -13.25 -20.70 -2.64
N GLU A 509 -14.35 -20.13 -3.12
CA GLU A 509 -14.33 -19.24 -4.28
C GLU A 509 -13.57 -17.93 -3.99
N TRP A 510 -13.54 -17.50 -2.72
CA TRP A 510 -12.96 -16.24 -2.26
C TRP A 510 -12.47 -16.38 -0.81
N PRO A 511 -11.55 -15.54 -0.29
CA PRO A 511 -10.72 -14.53 -0.95
C PRO A 511 -9.24 -14.91 -1.15
N SER A 512 -8.83 -16.14 -0.83
CA SER A 512 -7.42 -16.56 -0.89
C SER A 512 -6.94 -16.87 -2.30
N ALA A 513 -5.67 -16.56 -2.58
CA ALA A 513 -5.04 -16.89 -3.85
C ALA A 513 -4.51 -18.32 -3.95
N ALA A 514 -4.69 -19.14 -2.90
CA ALA A 514 -4.12 -20.48 -2.83
C ALA A 514 -4.53 -21.36 -4.02
N TRP A 515 -5.72 -21.16 -4.59
CA TRP A 515 -6.23 -21.96 -5.72
C TRP A 515 -6.26 -21.20 -7.05
N THR A 516 -5.60 -20.05 -7.14
CA THR A 516 -5.46 -19.33 -8.41
C THR A 516 -4.31 -19.92 -9.23
N THR A 517 -4.59 -20.36 -10.45
CA THR A 517 -3.55 -20.86 -11.37
C THR A 517 -2.64 -19.73 -11.84
N ASN A 518 -1.34 -20.00 -11.99
CA ASN A 518 -0.34 -19.04 -12.49
C ASN A 518 -0.25 -17.73 -11.69
N TYR A 519 -0.57 -17.77 -10.39
CA TYR A 519 -0.45 -16.63 -9.50
C TYR A 519 0.84 -16.70 -8.68
N ASN A 520 1.45 -15.55 -8.42
CA ASN A 520 2.59 -15.39 -7.51
C ASN A 520 2.23 -14.30 -6.49
N GLY A 521 1.67 -14.72 -5.35
CA GLY A 521 1.15 -13.83 -4.32
C GLY A 521 2.20 -12.99 -3.64
N LEU A 522 3.38 -13.55 -3.37
CA LEU A 522 4.50 -12.80 -2.82
C LEU A 522 4.91 -11.67 -3.77
N SER A 523 5.09 -11.99 -5.06
CA SER A 523 5.48 -10.99 -6.06
C SER A 523 4.42 -9.89 -6.24
N ALA A 524 3.15 -10.27 -6.32
CA ALA A 524 2.04 -9.33 -6.44
C ALA A 524 1.96 -8.40 -5.22
N SER A 525 2.06 -8.95 -4.00
CA SER A 525 2.01 -8.17 -2.76
C SER A 525 3.20 -7.21 -2.65
N ILE A 526 4.40 -7.62 -3.10
CA ILE A 526 5.55 -6.70 -3.18
C ILE A 526 5.29 -5.59 -4.20
N ARG A 527 4.81 -5.90 -5.41
CA ARG A 527 4.53 -4.86 -6.42
C ARG A 527 3.49 -3.86 -5.95
N ILE A 528 2.42 -4.33 -5.30
CA ILE A 528 1.37 -3.45 -4.77
C ILE A 528 1.91 -2.60 -3.61
N GLY A 529 2.72 -3.19 -2.72
CA GLY A 529 3.43 -2.44 -1.68
C GLY A 529 4.38 -1.38 -2.25
N ASP A 530 5.13 -1.72 -3.29
CA ASP A 530 6.02 -0.79 -4.00
C ASP A 530 5.24 0.33 -4.68
N ALA A 531 4.12 0.00 -5.35
CA ALA A 531 3.24 0.99 -5.96
C ALA A 531 2.66 1.94 -4.90
N THR A 532 2.17 1.40 -3.78
CA THR A 532 1.63 2.17 -2.65
C THR A 532 2.68 3.14 -2.10
N LYS A 533 3.90 2.65 -1.84
CA LYS A 533 5.01 3.49 -1.34
C LYS A 533 5.39 4.60 -2.32
N ARG A 534 5.42 4.31 -3.62
CA ARG A 534 5.72 5.30 -4.67
C ARG A 534 4.62 6.35 -4.78
N ILE A 535 3.37 5.94 -4.65
CA ILE A 535 2.22 6.85 -4.64
C ILE A 535 2.30 7.79 -3.44
N GLU A 536 2.54 7.26 -2.24
CA GLU A 536 2.69 8.08 -1.03
C GLU A 536 3.85 9.07 -1.11
N ALA A 537 4.96 8.69 -1.75
CA ALA A 537 6.09 9.60 -1.95
C ALA A 537 5.79 10.78 -2.89
N PHE A 538 4.75 10.66 -3.74
CA PHE A 538 4.35 11.69 -4.72
C PHE A 538 3.14 12.51 -4.27
N LEU A 539 2.32 11.96 -3.39
CA LEU A 539 1.11 12.63 -2.92
C LEU A 539 1.43 13.61 -1.79
N PRO A 540 0.92 14.86 -1.85
CA PRO A 540 0.92 15.72 -0.69
C PRO A 540 0.12 15.09 0.44
N TYR A 541 0.60 15.20 1.68
CA TYR A 541 0.02 14.54 2.84
C TYR A 541 -1.45 14.95 3.10
N ASP A 542 -1.88 16.13 2.70
CA ASP A 542 -3.27 16.59 2.88
C ASP A 542 -4.21 16.16 1.74
N LYS A 543 -3.72 15.43 0.73
CA LYS A 543 -4.49 15.07 -0.45
C LYS A 543 -4.87 13.60 -0.47
N TYR A 544 -6.11 13.35 -0.88
CA TYR A 544 -6.63 12.01 -1.12
C TYR A 544 -6.45 11.64 -2.59
N PRO A 545 -5.84 10.48 -2.93
CA PRO A 545 -5.61 10.11 -4.32
C PRO A 545 -6.89 9.69 -5.04
N ILE A 546 -6.97 10.08 -6.31
CA ILE A 546 -7.99 9.60 -7.24
C ILE A 546 -7.32 8.78 -8.32
N PHE A 547 -7.81 7.58 -8.57
CA PHE A 547 -7.23 6.69 -9.57
C PHE A 547 -7.98 6.80 -10.90
N TRP A 548 -7.25 6.72 -12.01
CA TRP A 548 -7.81 6.54 -13.33
C TRP A 548 -7.21 5.29 -13.97
N ILE A 549 -7.98 4.22 -13.98
CA ILE A 549 -7.51 2.90 -14.40
C ILE A 549 -8.36 2.38 -15.55
N ASP A 550 -7.76 1.52 -16.36
CA ASP A 550 -8.52 0.61 -17.22
C ASP A 550 -8.81 -0.68 -16.43
N ALA A 551 -9.96 -0.69 -15.77
CA ALA A 551 -10.36 -1.81 -14.92
C ALA A 551 -10.89 -3.01 -15.71
N PHE A 552 -11.04 -2.96 -17.04
CA PHE A 552 -11.77 -3.99 -17.79
C PHE A 552 -10.99 -4.58 -18.95
N SER A 553 -10.24 -3.78 -19.71
CA SER A 553 -9.49 -4.29 -20.88
C SER A 553 -8.02 -4.57 -20.59
N SER A 554 -7.44 -4.01 -19.52
CA SER A 554 -6.05 -4.27 -19.17
C SER A 554 -5.87 -5.68 -18.60
N PRO A 555 -4.83 -6.44 -19.00
CA PRO A 555 -4.52 -7.73 -18.39
C PRO A 555 -4.01 -7.60 -16.94
N TYR A 556 -3.70 -6.38 -16.47
CA TYR A 556 -3.32 -6.09 -15.08
C TYR A 556 -4.42 -5.38 -14.30
N SER A 557 -5.65 -5.33 -14.84
CA SER A 557 -6.79 -4.64 -14.24
C SER A 557 -7.04 -5.00 -12.77
N LEU A 558 -6.90 -6.27 -12.39
CA LEU A 558 -7.06 -6.71 -11.00
C LEU A 558 -6.00 -6.10 -10.07
N GLU A 559 -4.74 -6.01 -10.52
CA GLU A 559 -3.67 -5.38 -9.73
C GLU A 559 -3.90 -3.87 -9.61
N TYR A 560 -4.38 -3.21 -10.67
CA TYR A 560 -4.74 -1.78 -10.61
C TYR A 560 -5.87 -1.52 -9.60
N ARG A 561 -6.88 -2.40 -9.58
CA ARG A 561 -7.96 -2.33 -8.59
C ARG A 561 -7.43 -2.55 -7.18
N ALA A 562 -6.53 -3.51 -6.98
CA ALA A 562 -5.92 -3.78 -5.69
C ALA A 562 -5.14 -2.56 -5.16
N ILE A 563 -4.33 -1.90 -6.00
CA ILE A 563 -3.62 -0.65 -5.66
C ILE A 563 -4.62 0.45 -5.26
N MET A 564 -5.65 0.68 -6.09
CA MET A 564 -6.70 1.67 -5.79
C MET A 564 -7.43 1.37 -4.48
N CYS A 565 -7.72 0.10 -4.20
CA CYS A 565 -8.36 -0.36 -2.97
C CYS A 565 -7.45 -0.22 -1.75
N ALA A 566 -6.13 -0.34 -1.91
CA ALA A 566 -5.18 -0.05 -0.82
C ALA A 566 -5.31 1.39 -0.30
N PHE A 567 -5.83 2.33 -1.08
CA PHE A 567 -6.12 3.70 -0.62
C PHE A 567 -7.59 3.91 -0.23
N VAL A 568 -8.43 2.87 -0.31
CA VAL A 568 -9.89 2.92 -0.15
C VAL A 568 -10.56 3.88 -1.15
N ALA A 569 -9.87 4.18 -2.27
CA ALA A 569 -10.27 5.22 -3.22
C ALA A 569 -11.25 4.73 -4.30
N HIS A 570 -11.66 3.47 -4.27
CA HIS A 570 -12.50 2.83 -5.29
C HIS A 570 -13.84 3.55 -5.55
N GLY A 571 -14.43 4.14 -4.51
CA GLY A 571 -15.71 4.84 -4.59
C GLY A 571 -15.64 6.25 -5.20
N VAL A 572 -14.44 6.81 -5.34
CA VAL A 572 -14.21 8.16 -5.90
C VAL A 572 -13.35 8.14 -7.17
N SER A 573 -12.87 6.96 -7.58
CA SER A 573 -11.96 6.78 -8.71
C SER A 573 -12.68 6.45 -10.02
N MET A 574 -11.97 6.61 -11.14
CA MET A 574 -12.43 6.35 -12.49
C MET A 574 -11.97 4.98 -13.00
N TRP A 575 -12.91 4.17 -13.46
CA TRP A 575 -12.69 2.74 -13.76
C TRP A 575 -12.44 2.41 -15.23
N ARG A 576 -12.65 3.36 -16.14
CA ARG A 576 -12.66 3.10 -17.59
C ARG A 576 -11.78 4.09 -18.34
N TYR A 577 -10.47 4.08 -18.14
CA TYR A 577 -9.57 4.90 -18.96
C TYR A 577 -9.74 4.62 -20.47
N PRO A 578 -9.83 5.63 -21.36
CA PRO A 578 -9.75 7.09 -21.13
C PRO A 578 -11.13 7.78 -20.96
N LYS A 579 -12.20 7.05 -20.68
CA LYS A 579 -13.53 7.61 -20.40
C LYS A 579 -13.59 8.16 -18.97
N ILE A 580 -14.25 9.29 -18.83
CA ILE A 580 -14.47 9.99 -17.56
C ILE A 580 -15.81 9.53 -16.97
N GLY A 581 -15.78 8.93 -15.79
CA GLY A 581 -16.94 8.47 -15.04
C GLY A 581 -16.52 7.93 -13.67
N VAL A 582 -17.35 8.14 -12.63
CA VAL A 582 -17.04 7.69 -11.26
C VAL A 582 -17.66 6.33 -11.00
N GLY A 583 -16.86 5.38 -10.53
CA GLY A 583 -17.40 4.07 -10.14
C GLY A 583 -18.21 3.40 -11.27
N ALA A 584 -19.30 2.74 -10.89
CA ALA A 584 -20.27 2.18 -11.83
C ALA A 584 -21.36 3.19 -12.27
N SER A 585 -21.33 4.44 -11.77
CA SER A 585 -22.31 5.46 -12.09
C SER A 585 -21.95 6.21 -13.38
N ALA A 586 -22.94 6.46 -14.23
CA ALA A 586 -22.77 7.06 -15.56
C ALA A 586 -22.53 8.58 -15.55
N ALA A 587 -22.54 9.24 -14.39
CA ALA A 587 -22.34 10.68 -14.30
C ALA A 587 -20.83 11.03 -14.21
N PRO A 588 -20.34 12.00 -14.99
CA PRO A 588 -18.97 12.47 -14.88
C PRO A 588 -18.74 13.13 -13.51
N ALA A 589 -17.68 12.74 -12.80
CA ALA A 589 -17.24 13.49 -11.62
C ALA A 589 -16.79 14.87 -12.05
N GLN A 590 -17.15 15.87 -11.27
CA GLN A 590 -16.41 17.13 -11.24
C GLN A 590 -15.41 17.05 -10.08
N TYR A 591 -14.13 17.06 -10.42
CA TYR A 591 -13.03 17.14 -9.47
C TYR A 591 -12.51 18.57 -9.41
N LEU A 592 -12.05 19.00 -8.24
CA LEU A 592 -11.61 20.38 -8.02
C LEU A 592 -10.17 20.59 -8.52
N PRO A 593 -9.77 21.82 -8.89
CA PRO A 593 -8.36 22.15 -9.07
C PRO A 593 -7.53 21.78 -7.84
N GLY A 594 -6.32 21.26 -8.06
CA GLY A 594 -5.43 20.72 -7.03
C GLY A 594 -5.69 19.24 -6.68
N THR A 595 -6.73 18.62 -7.23
CA THR A 595 -6.95 17.17 -7.07
C THR A 595 -5.86 16.37 -7.79
N GLN A 596 -5.27 15.42 -7.08
CA GLN A 596 -4.25 14.51 -7.62
C GLN A 596 -4.93 13.32 -8.29
N ILE A 597 -4.65 13.12 -9.58
CA ILE A 597 -5.10 11.96 -10.34
C ILE A 597 -3.89 11.08 -10.66
N ILE A 598 -4.02 9.79 -10.35
CA ILE A 598 -3.00 8.79 -10.61
C ILE A 598 -3.52 7.88 -11.70
N LEU A 599 -2.88 7.93 -12.86
CA LEU A 599 -3.16 6.97 -13.92
C LEU A 599 -2.27 5.75 -13.74
N ILE A 600 -2.88 4.57 -13.82
CA ILE A 600 -2.15 3.30 -13.84
C ILE A 600 -2.34 2.67 -15.22
N SER A 601 -1.26 2.56 -15.97
CA SER A 601 -1.29 2.07 -17.36
C SER A 601 -0.06 1.27 -17.72
N GLN A 602 -0.19 0.33 -18.66
CA GLN A 602 0.98 -0.41 -19.18
C GLN A 602 1.93 0.47 -19.96
N ARG A 603 1.39 1.48 -20.64
CA ARG A 603 2.16 2.38 -21.49
C ARG A 603 2.50 3.66 -20.74
N ARG A 604 3.64 4.24 -21.07
CA ARG A 604 4.12 5.51 -20.50
C ARG A 604 3.46 6.73 -21.14
N ASP A 605 3.05 6.62 -22.40
CA ASP A 605 2.54 7.69 -23.26
C ASP A 605 1.02 7.93 -23.13
N THR A 606 0.45 7.71 -21.94
CA THR A 606 -0.99 7.89 -21.67
C THR A 606 -1.37 9.32 -21.28
N PHE A 607 -0.40 10.16 -20.90
CA PHE A 607 -0.69 11.51 -20.39
C PHE A 607 -1.40 12.40 -21.41
N GLU A 608 -0.98 12.44 -22.67
CA GLU A 608 -1.58 13.36 -23.66
C GLU A 608 -3.04 13.02 -23.95
N GLN A 609 -3.36 11.72 -24.03
CA GLN A 609 -4.75 11.28 -24.20
C GLN A 609 -5.59 11.61 -22.95
N ALA A 610 -5.04 11.42 -21.76
CA ALA A 610 -5.69 11.80 -20.50
C ALA A 610 -5.95 13.31 -20.42
N ARG A 611 -4.95 14.12 -20.79
CA ARG A 611 -5.00 15.58 -20.79
C ARG A 611 -6.07 16.08 -21.74
N SER A 612 -6.12 15.58 -22.97
CA SER A 612 -7.16 15.95 -23.95
C SER A 612 -8.56 15.59 -23.44
N ALA A 613 -8.76 14.36 -22.96
CA ALA A 613 -10.07 13.91 -22.46
C ALA A 613 -10.56 14.75 -21.27
N MET A 614 -9.67 15.11 -20.34
CA MET A 614 -10.02 15.91 -19.16
C MET A 614 -10.19 17.41 -19.49
N ALA A 615 -9.45 17.93 -20.46
CA ALA A 615 -9.63 19.30 -20.95
C ALA A 615 -11.00 19.50 -21.63
N GLU A 616 -11.50 18.51 -22.36
CA GLU A 616 -12.84 18.54 -23.00
C GLU A 616 -13.98 18.74 -21.99
N VAL A 617 -13.79 18.31 -20.74
CA VAL A 617 -14.77 18.48 -19.65
C VAL A 617 -14.39 19.60 -18.67
N GLY A 618 -13.43 20.46 -19.04
CA GLY A 618 -13.02 21.62 -18.25
C GLY A 618 -12.18 21.32 -17.01
N MET A 619 -11.51 20.17 -16.96
CA MET A 619 -10.64 19.74 -15.84
C MET A 619 -9.20 19.48 -16.31
N PRO A 620 -8.50 20.47 -16.88
CA PRO A 620 -7.21 20.22 -17.52
C PRO A 620 -6.17 19.65 -16.56
N LEU A 621 -5.30 18.79 -17.10
CA LEU A 621 -4.29 18.06 -16.33
C LEU A 621 -2.89 18.61 -16.54
N ARG A 622 -2.14 18.74 -15.45
CA ARG A 622 -0.70 18.96 -15.43
C ARG A 622 0.03 17.67 -15.02
N LEU A 623 1.03 17.26 -15.79
CA LEU A 623 1.89 16.14 -15.44
C LEU A 623 2.84 16.54 -14.30
N THR A 624 2.81 15.81 -13.19
CA THR A 624 3.70 16.04 -12.04
C THR A 624 4.83 15.01 -11.96
N GLY A 625 4.61 13.78 -12.46
CA GLY A 625 5.65 12.76 -12.49
C GLY A 625 5.23 11.47 -13.16
N GLN A 626 6.20 10.60 -13.43
CA GLN A 626 5.95 9.23 -13.89
C GLN A 626 6.94 8.28 -13.21
N GLN A 627 6.44 7.14 -12.75
CA GLN A 627 7.26 6.08 -12.19
C GLN A 627 6.90 4.72 -12.75
N LEU A 628 7.90 3.89 -13.00
CA LEU A 628 7.72 2.50 -13.41
C LEU A 628 7.68 1.58 -12.18
N VAL A 629 6.66 0.74 -12.09
CA VAL A 629 6.64 -0.43 -11.22
C VAL A 629 6.91 -1.65 -12.10
N SER A 630 7.94 -2.43 -11.79
CA SER A 630 8.33 -3.60 -12.59
C SER A 630 8.89 -4.71 -11.72
N ARG A 631 8.33 -5.91 -11.84
CA ARG A 631 8.81 -7.14 -11.18
C ARG A 631 8.20 -8.37 -11.84
N ASP A 632 9.00 -9.43 -12.04
CA ASP A 632 8.55 -10.74 -12.53
C ASP A 632 7.70 -10.67 -13.81
N ASN A 633 8.21 -9.95 -14.82
CA ASN A 633 7.57 -9.73 -16.13
C ASN A 633 6.23 -8.97 -16.11
N VAL A 634 5.82 -8.45 -14.96
CA VAL A 634 4.71 -7.51 -14.84
C VAL A 634 5.29 -6.12 -14.69
N SER A 635 4.88 -5.20 -15.56
CA SER A 635 5.28 -3.80 -15.47
C SER A 635 4.16 -2.85 -15.87
N TYR A 636 4.05 -1.74 -15.16
CA TYR A 636 3.11 -0.67 -15.44
C TYR A 636 3.65 0.66 -14.90
N TRP A 637 3.18 1.73 -15.51
CA TRP A 637 3.50 3.10 -15.16
C TRP A 637 2.44 3.67 -14.23
N LEU A 638 2.92 4.36 -13.20
CA LEU A 638 2.17 5.30 -12.39
C LEU A 638 2.44 6.69 -12.98
N THR A 639 1.41 7.32 -13.55
CA THR A 639 1.49 8.68 -14.08
C THR A 639 0.73 9.59 -13.13
N PHE A 640 1.47 10.50 -12.49
CA PHE A 640 0.96 11.44 -11.51
C PHE A 640 0.56 12.72 -12.21
N THR A 641 -0.68 13.16 -12.01
CA THR A 641 -1.20 14.38 -12.57
C THR A 641 -1.99 15.17 -11.54
N GLU A 642 -2.14 16.45 -11.82
CA GLU A 642 -2.92 17.37 -10.99
C GLU A 642 -3.88 18.14 -11.88
N ILE A 643 -5.12 18.30 -11.42
CA ILE A 643 -6.08 19.17 -12.10
C ILE A 643 -5.68 20.62 -11.87
N VAL A 644 -5.45 21.38 -12.93
CA VAL A 644 -5.13 22.80 -12.84
C VAL A 644 -6.37 23.65 -13.07
N ASN A 645 -6.33 24.89 -12.60
CA ASN A 645 -7.38 25.84 -12.91
C ASN A 645 -7.33 26.15 -14.42
N PRO A 646 -8.46 26.08 -15.17
CA PRO A 646 -8.48 26.43 -16.59
C PRO A 646 -7.88 27.81 -16.92
N ALA A 647 -8.00 28.76 -15.99
CA ALA A 647 -7.40 30.08 -16.12
C ALA A 647 -5.84 30.06 -16.08
N GLU A 648 -5.23 29.08 -15.41
CA GLU A 648 -3.78 28.89 -15.39
C GLU A 648 -3.27 28.23 -16.68
N GLU A 649 -4.06 27.37 -17.32
CA GLU A 649 -3.69 26.71 -18.59
C GLU A 649 -3.74 27.67 -19.78
N ALA A 650 -4.72 28.58 -19.81
CA ALA A 650 -4.84 29.62 -20.83
C ALA A 650 -3.65 30.60 -20.86
N GLY A 651 -2.86 30.69 -19.78
CA GLY A 651 -1.63 31.47 -19.70
C GLY A 651 -0.34 30.71 -20.06
N ALA A 652 -0.43 29.43 -20.44
CA ALA A 652 0.68 28.48 -20.34
C ALA A 652 0.93 27.66 -21.62
N VAL A 653 1.03 28.29 -22.80
CA VAL A 653 1.78 27.67 -23.91
C VAL A 653 3.28 27.84 -23.61
N ASN A 654 3.83 26.92 -22.82
CA ASN A 654 5.26 26.89 -22.50
C ASN A 654 5.96 26.03 -23.54
N GLU A 655 6.85 26.62 -24.34
CA GLU A 655 7.72 25.89 -25.25
C GLU A 655 8.99 25.47 -24.48
N THR A 656 9.54 24.30 -24.79
CA THR A 656 10.84 23.89 -24.23
C THR A 656 11.94 24.30 -25.19
N ILE A 657 12.81 25.22 -24.78
CA ILE A 657 13.97 25.62 -25.58
C ILE A 657 15.22 24.85 -25.15
N ARG A 658 16.16 24.66 -26.07
CA ARG A 658 17.44 23.97 -25.84
C ARG A 658 18.57 24.98 -25.89
N LEU A 659 19.21 25.20 -24.76
CA LEU A 659 20.35 26.11 -24.63
C LEU A 659 21.65 25.30 -24.75
N PRO A 660 22.44 25.46 -25.83
CA PRO A 660 23.71 24.74 -25.98
C PRO A 660 24.75 25.29 -25.00
N ILE A 661 25.36 24.40 -24.21
CA ILE A 661 26.33 24.73 -23.15
C ILE A 661 27.68 24.02 -23.29
N ALA A 662 27.88 23.25 -24.36
CA ALA A 662 29.11 22.47 -24.58
C ALA A 662 30.39 23.33 -24.62
N GLU A 663 30.29 24.62 -25.00
CA GLU A 663 31.42 25.56 -25.00
C GLU A 663 31.95 25.88 -23.60
N GLY A 664 31.15 25.66 -22.55
CA GLY A 664 31.55 25.87 -21.16
C GLY A 664 32.37 24.72 -20.57
N LEU A 665 32.73 23.71 -21.38
CA LEU A 665 33.43 22.52 -20.93
C LEU A 665 34.89 22.83 -20.58
N GLN A 666 35.28 22.51 -19.35
CA GLN A 666 36.61 22.77 -18.80
C GLN A 666 37.21 21.48 -18.26
N SER A 667 38.53 21.31 -18.39
CA SER A 667 39.22 20.18 -17.74
C SER A 667 39.16 20.33 -16.22
N SER A 668 38.84 19.24 -15.52
CA SER A 668 38.76 19.19 -14.05
C SER A 668 39.93 18.44 -13.41
N SER A 669 40.89 17.99 -14.21
CA SER A 669 42.08 17.27 -13.74
C SER A 669 43.24 17.47 -14.69
N GLU A 670 44.44 17.69 -14.15
CA GLU A 670 45.68 17.79 -14.94
C GLU A 670 46.01 16.49 -15.70
N LYS A 671 45.44 15.36 -15.26
CA LYS A 671 45.63 14.03 -15.88
C LYS A 671 44.52 13.67 -16.86
N ALA A 672 43.56 14.56 -17.11
CA ALA A 672 42.52 14.39 -18.12
C ALA A 672 42.84 15.24 -19.35
N THR A 673 42.57 14.70 -20.54
CA THR A 673 42.78 15.41 -21.81
C THR A 673 41.43 15.83 -22.37
N LEU A 674 41.32 17.11 -22.73
CA LEU A 674 40.15 17.69 -23.37
C LEU A 674 40.56 18.26 -24.73
N GLU A 675 40.07 17.69 -25.82
CA GLU A 675 40.41 18.07 -27.19
C GLU A 675 39.15 18.43 -27.98
N ARG A 676 39.22 19.49 -28.77
CA ARG A 676 38.14 19.84 -29.71
C ARG A 676 38.39 19.17 -31.05
N VAL A 677 37.45 18.34 -31.50
CA VAL A 677 37.53 17.59 -32.77
C VAL A 677 36.38 18.02 -33.67
N GLY A 678 36.62 19.01 -34.53
CA GLY A 678 35.56 19.64 -35.32
C GLY A 678 34.56 20.39 -34.42
N GLN A 679 33.28 19.97 -34.46
CA GLN A 679 32.21 20.51 -33.62
C GLN A 679 32.00 19.72 -32.31
N SER A 680 32.67 18.57 -32.15
CA SER A 680 32.53 17.70 -30.99
C SER A 680 33.69 17.88 -30.00
N TRP A 681 33.46 17.52 -28.73
CA TRP A 681 34.49 17.48 -27.69
C TRP A 681 34.91 16.04 -27.42
N ARG A 682 36.21 15.77 -27.45
CA ARG A 682 36.80 14.50 -27.04
C ARG A 682 37.36 14.65 -25.63
N VAL A 683 36.88 13.80 -24.72
CA VAL A 683 37.29 13.78 -23.30
C VAL A 683 37.96 12.44 -23.01
N ILE A 684 39.20 12.47 -22.55
CA ILE A 684 39.95 11.31 -22.06
C ILE A 684 40.16 11.49 -20.55
N THR A 685 39.63 10.56 -19.75
CA THR A 685 39.71 10.64 -18.29
C THR A 685 41.07 10.20 -17.77
N SER A 686 41.38 10.53 -16.51
CA SER A 686 42.49 9.90 -15.79
C SER A 686 42.25 8.39 -15.61
N PRO A 687 43.29 7.53 -15.54
CA PRO A 687 43.14 6.10 -15.29
C PRO A 687 42.54 5.73 -13.94
N GLN A 688 42.57 6.64 -12.96
CA GLN A 688 42.01 6.40 -11.63
C GLN A 688 40.48 6.37 -11.68
N GLN A 689 39.88 5.30 -11.15
CA GLN A 689 38.44 5.21 -11.01
C GLN A 689 37.91 6.36 -10.14
N TRP A 690 36.78 6.94 -10.55
CA TRP A 690 36.10 8.08 -9.93
C TRP A 690 36.78 9.44 -10.12
N ALA A 691 37.90 9.51 -10.82
CA ALA A 691 38.56 10.78 -11.10
C ALA A 691 37.74 11.66 -12.06
N TYR A 692 37.58 12.93 -11.69
CA TYR A 692 36.94 13.94 -12.53
C TYR A 692 37.79 14.23 -13.76
N ALA A 693 37.13 14.39 -14.90
CA ALA A 693 37.79 14.63 -16.18
C ALA A 693 37.43 16.01 -16.74
N ALA A 694 36.13 16.34 -16.78
CA ALA A 694 35.67 17.63 -17.27
C ALA A 694 34.41 18.08 -16.54
N ALA A 695 34.19 19.38 -16.50
CA ALA A 695 33.02 19.97 -15.87
C ALA A 695 32.50 21.17 -16.67
N ILE A 696 31.19 21.42 -16.55
CA ILE A 696 30.53 22.62 -17.07
C ILE A 696 29.80 23.30 -15.92
N PRO A 697 30.18 24.54 -15.57
CA PRO A 697 29.38 25.38 -14.69
C PRO A 697 28.01 25.65 -15.34
N LEU A 698 26.93 25.32 -14.63
CA LEU A 698 25.57 25.52 -15.10
C LEU A 698 25.10 26.93 -14.71
N PRO A 699 24.40 27.65 -15.60
CA PRO A 699 23.86 28.96 -15.26
C PRO A 699 22.86 28.85 -14.10
N ALA A 700 22.91 29.83 -13.20
CA ALA A 700 21.91 30.00 -12.17
C ALA A 700 20.59 30.45 -12.82
N ILE A 701 19.68 29.50 -12.99
CA ILE A 701 18.33 29.73 -13.52
C ILE A 701 17.37 29.59 -12.35
N GLN A 702 16.77 30.70 -11.92
CA GLN A 702 15.67 30.68 -10.95
C GLN A 702 14.38 30.30 -11.69
N SER A 703 14.22 29.03 -12.06
CA SER A 703 12.95 28.52 -12.58
C SER A 703 12.17 27.85 -11.45
N GLY A 704 10.88 28.13 -11.36
CA GLY A 704 9.97 27.36 -10.49
C GLY A 704 9.74 25.93 -10.99
N ARG A 705 10.35 25.55 -12.11
CA ARG A 705 10.09 24.33 -12.89
C ARG A 705 11.35 23.54 -13.22
N ARG A 706 11.14 22.26 -13.54
CA ARG A 706 12.18 21.24 -13.82
C ARG A 706 13.00 21.60 -15.05
N ARG A 707 14.32 21.47 -14.97
CA ARG A 707 15.25 21.60 -16.11
C ARG A 707 15.88 20.24 -16.42
N THR A 708 16.20 19.97 -17.68
CA THR A 708 16.83 18.69 -18.07
C THR A 708 18.12 18.96 -18.83
N ILE A 709 19.21 18.34 -18.42
CA ILE A 709 20.49 18.40 -19.14
C ILE A 709 20.54 17.20 -20.09
N ARG A 710 20.72 17.47 -21.37
CA ARG A 710 20.81 16.47 -22.43
C ARG A 710 22.21 16.43 -22.96
N ILE A 711 22.77 15.23 -23.05
CA ILE A 711 24.13 14.99 -23.49
C ILE A 711 24.05 13.99 -24.63
N ARG A 712 24.52 14.38 -25.81
CA ARG A 712 24.62 13.49 -26.96
C ARG A 712 26.07 13.18 -27.23
N GLY A 713 26.41 11.91 -27.33
CA GLY A 713 27.78 11.48 -27.63
C GLY A 713 27.92 9.96 -27.63
N HIS A 714 29.13 9.48 -27.84
CA HIS A 714 29.44 8.05 -27.78
C HIS A 714 30.70 7.80 -26.95
N VAL A 715 30.65 6.75 -26.12
CA VAL A 715 31.80 6.30 -25.34
C VAL A 715 32.65 5.39 -26.23
N VAL A 716 33.90 5.78 -26.47
CA VAL A 716 34.85 5.07 -27.32
C VAL A 716 35.40 3.84 -26.58
N ARG A 717 35.75 4.00 -25.30
CA ARG A 717 36.26 2.93 -24.44
C ARG A 717 36.11 3.26 -22.96
N GLY A 718 36.10 2.23 -22.12
CA GLY A 718 35.97 2.35 -20.67
C GLY A 718 34.53 2.65 -20.22
N LYS A 719 34.38 3.23 -19.04
CA LYS A 719 33.08 3.58 -18.44
C LYS A 719 33.10 5.04 -18.02
N VAL A 720 32.17 5.85 -18.53
CA VAL A 720 32.10 7.29 -18.25
C VAL A 720 30.86 7.59 -17.41
N GLY A 721 31.05 8.35 -16.33
CA GLY A 721 29.98 8.87 -15.49
C GLY A 721 29.66 10.32 -15.83
N PHE A 722 28.36 10.63 -15.91
CA PHE A 722 27.81 11.97 -16.08
C PHE A 722 26.94 12.29 -14.86
N GLY A 723 27.29 13.33 -14.10
CA GLY A 723 26.55 13.66 -12.89
C GLY A 723 26.37 15.15 -12.66
N LEU A 724 25.35 15.48 -11.89
CA LEU A 724 24.94 16.82 -11.55
C LEU A 724 25.33 17.11 -10.11
N LEU A 725 26.21 18.08 -9.89
CA LEU A 725 26.64 18.52 -8.58
C LEU A 725 25.88 19.77 -8.15
N ASN A 726 25.46 19.80 -6.89
CA ASN A 726 24.98 21.02 -6.24
C ASN A 726 26.15 21.94 -5.86
N ARG A 727 25.85 23.14 -5.35
CA ARG A 727 26.90 24.09 -4.90
C ARG A 727 27.78 23.58 -3.76
N SER A 728 27.34 22.56 -3.02
CA SER A 728 28.15 21.91 -1.98
C SER A 728 29.09 20.83 -2.52
N GLY A 729 29.05 20.55 -3.83
CA GLY A 729 29.86 19.53 -4.49
C GLY A 729 29.31 18.11 -4.37
N GLN A 730 28.08 17.93 -3.87
CA GLN A 730 27.43 16.62 -3.77
C GLN A 730 26.63 16.30 -5.04
N TYR A 731 26.62 15.02 -5.44
CA TYR A 731 25.83 14.56 -6.56
C TYR A 731 24.33 14.56 -6.24
N SER A 732 23.55 15.30 -7.01
CA SER A 732 22.09 15.22 -7.03
C SER A 732 21.60 14.04 -7.88
N MET A 733 22.30 13.79 -8.99
CA MET A 733 22.02 12.67 -9.90
C MET A 733 23.28 12.27 -10.64
N GLU A 734 23.39 11.00 -11.01
CA GLU A 734 24.48 10.49 -11.83
C GLU A 734 24.04 9.29 -12.68
N GLN A 735 24.59 9.20 -13.89
CA GLN A 735 24.40 8.08 -14.80
C GLN A 735 25.73 7.64 -15.42
N PHE A 736 25.90 6.33 -15.61
CA PHE A 736 27.10 5.76 -16.22
C PHE A 736 26.79 5.13 -17.58
N VAL A 737 27.74 5.22 -18.49
CA VAL A 737 27.70 4.59 -19.82
C VAL A 737 28.99 3.83 -20.06
N ASP A 738 28.86 2.55 -20.41
CA ASP A 738 29.97 1.66 -20.74
C ASP A 738 30.24 1.70 -22.27
N GLY A 739 31.52 1.71 -22.66
CA GLY A 739 31.97 1.71 -24.05
C GLY A 739 32.61 0.38 -24.49
N PRO A 740 32.76 0.13 -25.81
CA PRO A 740 32.33 1.00 -26.91
C PRO A 740 30.80 1.01 -27.08
N ALA A 741 30.21 2.20 -27.18
CA ALA A 741 28.77 2.39 -27.36
C ALA A 741 28.48 3.14 -28.67
N GLN A 742 27.29 2.90 -29.25
CA GLN A 742 26.77 3.79 -30.30
C GLN A 742 26.45 5.17 -29.71
N THR A 743 26.29 6.19 -30.56
CA THR A 743 25.84 7.53 -30.12
C THR A 743 24.54 7.41 -29.34
N THR A 744 24.57 7.86 -28.09
CA THR A 744 23.44 7.82 -27.14
C THR A 744 23.11 9.23 -26.66
N GLU A 745 21.85 9.45 -26.34
CA GLU A 745 21.36 10.67 -25.69
C GLU A 745 21.08 10.36 -24.22
N ILE A 746 21.81 11.02 -23.33
CA ILE A 746 21.69 10.90 -21.88
C ILE A 746 20.89 12.10 -21.39
N SER A 747 19.87 11.86 -20.55
CA SER A 747 19.02 12.92 -20.00
C SER A 747 19.11 12.92 -18.48
N LEU A 748 19.65 13.99 -17.91
CA LEU A 748 19.79 14.20 -16.48
C LEU A 748 18.78 15.27 -16.03
N PRO A 749 17.61 14.90 -15.48
CA PRO A 749 16.68 15.86 -14.89
C PRO A 749 17.27 16.49 -13.63
N ALA A 750 17.08 17.80 -13.46
CA ALA A 750 17.37 18.54 -12.23
C ALA A 750 16.07 19.20 -11.73
N GLU A 751 15.73 18.95 -10.46
CA GLU A 751 14.58 19.57 -9.82
C GLU A 751 14.92 21.00 -9.37
N SER A 752 13.90 21.84 -9.20
CA SER A 752 14.10 23.25 -8.82
C SER A 752 14.72 23.39 -7.42
N THR A 753 14.59 22.37 -6.57
CA THR A 753 15.13 22.29 -5.21
C THR A 753 16.61 21.89 -5.15
N ASP A 754 17.17 21.34 -6.22
CA ASP A 754 18.45 20.61 -6.16
C ASP A 754 19.70 21.52 -6.13
N ASP A 755 19.52 22.85 -6.29
CA ASP A 755 20.61 23.86 -6.40
C ASP A 755 21.80 23.39 -7.26
N VAL A 756 21.50 22.70 -8.38
CA VAL A 756 22.52 22.14 -9.26
C VAL A 756 23.34 23.26 -9.88
N ALA A 757 24.66 23.16 -9.73
CA ALA A 757 25.61 24.18 -10.16
C ALA A 757 26.59 23.67 -11.22
N THR A 758 26.79 22.36 -11.36
CA THR A 758 27.83 21.83 -12.24
C THR A 758 27.42 20.49 -12.86
N LEU A 759 27.58 20.36 -14.17
CA LEU A 759 27.63 19.06 -14.84
C LEU A 759 29.06 18.53 -14.77
N MET A 760 29.26 17.31 -14.30
CA MET A 760 30.55 16.65 -14.13
C MET A 760 30.64 15.39 -14.97
N ILE A 761 31.78 15.21 -15.62
CA ILE A 761 32.16 14.02 -16.38
C ILE A 761 33.34 13.37 -15.66
N ARG A 762 33.24 12.08 -15.34
CA ARG A 762 34.29 11.34 -14.61
C ARG A 762 34.53 9.93 -15.12
N ASN A 763 35.66 9.36 -14.73
CA ASN A 763 35.94 7.94 -14.97
C ASN A 763 35.09 7.08 -14.02
N GLY A 764 34.28 6.17 -14.57
CA GLY A 764 33.56 5.15 -13.80
C GLY A 764 34.24 3.77 -13.81
N GLY A 765 35.22 3.57 -14.69
CA GLY A 765 35.90 2.28 -14.89
C GLY A 765 37.12 2.10 -14.00
N SER A 766 37.39 0.86 -13.61
CA SER A 766 38.63 0.46 -12.92
C SER A 766 39.78 0.15 -13.90
N ASP A 767 39.47 -0.06 -15.18
CA ASP A 767 40.37 -0.71 -16.15
C ASP A 767 41.16 0.30 -16.98
N GLY A 768 41.60 1.40 -16.34
CA GLY A 768 42.35 2.47 -16.98
C GLY A 768 41.47 3.66 -17.43
N PRO A 769 42.00 4.51 -18.35
CA PRO A 769 41.32 5.73 -18.76
C PRO A 769 40.12 5.43 -19.65
N SER A 770 39.03 6.17 -19.43
CA SER A 770 37.83 6.13 -20.25
C SER A 770 37.85 7.27 -21.27
N GLU A 771 37.17 7.09 -22.39
CA GLU A 771 37.17 8.03 -23.50
C GLU A 771 35.77 8.21 -24.08
N VAL A 772 35.35 9.46 -24.24
CA VAL A 772 34.05 9.83 -24.80
C VAL A 772 34.19 10.97 -25.81
N VAL A 773 33.39 10.91 -26.88
CA VAL A 773 33.20 12.00 -27.84
C VAL A 773 31.79 12.55 -27.67
N LEU A 774 31.67 13.84 -27.39
CA LEU A 774 30.44 14.57 -27.08
C LEU A 774 30.07 15.45 -28.28
N ASP A 775 28.93 15.17 -28.88
CA ASP A 775 28.40 15.88 -30.04
C ASP A 775 27.61 17.13 -29.63
N SER A 776 26.84 17.06 -28.55
CA SER A 776 26.15 18.22 -27.97
C SER A 776 25.90 18.07 -26.47
N ILE A 777 25.82 19.21 -25.78
CA ILE A 777 25.40 19.30 -24.38
C ILE A 777 24.44 20.48 -24.29
N ASP A 778 23.19 20.20 -23.99
CA ASP A 778 22.10 21.15 -24.02
C ASP A 778 21.36 21.20 -22.69
N ILE A 779 20.97 22.39 -22.23
CA ILE A 779 20.01 22.55 -21.15
C ILE A 779 18.62 22.78 -21.76
N ALA A 780 17.71 21.85 -21.54
CA ALA A 780 16.31 22.01 -21.87
C ALA A 780 15.57 22.70 -20.72
N VAL A 781 15.00 23.88 -21.01
CA VAL A 781 14.26 24.71 -20.04
C VAL A 781 12.90 25.12 -20.60
N ALA A 782 11.93 25.25 -19.70
CA ALA A 782 10.62 25.80 -20.05
C ALA A 782 10.75 27.31 -20.28
N ALA A 783 10.25 27.78 -21.42
CA ALA A 783 10.25 29.18 -21.77
C ALA A 783 8.92 29.57 -22.42
N ARG A 784 8.64 30.87 -22.43
CA ARG A 784 7.60 31.47 -23.26
C ARG A 784 8.20 32.53 -24.17
N LYS A 785 7.58 32.76 -25.32
CA LYS A 785 7.92 33.88 -26.19
C LYS A 785 7.56 35.18 -25.48
N ALA A 786 8.55 36.05 -25.30
CA ALA A 786 8.37 37.34 -24.66
C ALA A 786 8.01 38.42 -25.69
N ILE A 787 7.05 39.28 -25.33
CA ILE A 787 6.66 40.44 -26.14
C ILE A 787 7.62 41.59 -25.75
N GLY A 788 8.85 41.57 -26.27
CA GLY A 788 9.88 42.55 -25.88
C GLY A 788 10.82 43.00 -27.00
N LEU A 789 10.68 42.48 -28.22
CA LEU A 789 11.41 43.00 -29.39
C LEU A 789 10.64 44.18 -29.99
N GLY A 790 11.26 45.37 -30.04
CA GLY A 790 10.65 46.53 -30.67
C GLY A 790 10.52 46.35 -32.19
N ASN A 791 9.56 47.04 -32.81
CA ASN A 791 9.29 47.00 -34.26
C ASN A 791 9.09 45.57 -34.82
N ASP A 792 8.40 44.69 -34.09
CA ASP A 792 8.16 43.28 -34.48
C ASP A 792 9.45 42.49 -34.78
N GLY A 793 10.56 42.84 -34.13
CA GLY A 793 11.86 42.22 -34.35
C GLY A 793 12.53 42.60 -35.67
N ARG A 794 12.14 43.72 -36.28
CA ARG A 794 12.74 44.21 -37.53
C ARG A 794 14.16 44.75 -37.30
N ILE A 795 15.12 44.17 -38.02
CA ILE A 795 16.53 44.61 -38.01
C ILE A 795 16.68 45.88 -38.85
N THR A 796 17.35 46.89 -38.30
CA THR A 796 17.60 48.18 -38.94
C THR A 796 19.10 48.47 -39.04
N ALA A 797 19.55 48.97 -40.19
CA ALA A 797 20.92 49.46 -40.32
C ALA A 797 21.10 50.77 -39.54
N ARG A 798 22.14 50.88 -38.72
CA ARG A 798 22.42 52.07 -37.90
C ARG A 798 23.53 52.96 -38.47
N SER A 799 24.39 52.40 -39.32
CA SER A 799 25.52 53.11 -39.91
C SER A 799 25.46 53.14 -41.43
N ALA A 800 26.03 54.20 -42.04
CA ALA A 800 26.00 54.43 -43.49
C ALA A 800 26.67 53.31 -44.31
N GLY A 801 27.55 52.51 -43.70
CA GLY A 801 28.22 51.36 -44.33
C GLY A 801 27.45 50.04 -44.25
N VAL A 802 26.23 50.00 -43.70
CA VAL A 802 25.43 48.77 -43.52
C VAL A 802 24.09 48.89 -44.22
N SER A 803 23.67 47.79 -44.86
CA SER A 803 22.33 47.66 -45.42
C SER A 803 21.62 46.43 -44.83
N ALA A 804 20.35 46.57 -44.48
CA ALA A 804 19.49 45.50 -43.97
C ALA A 804 18.20 45.45 -44.80
N SER A 805 17.87 44.30 -45.38
CA SER A 805 16.65 44.13 -46.19
C SER A 805 15.39 44.15 -45.31
N SER A 806 14.26 44.66 -45.82
CA SER A 806 13.01 44.82 -45.06
C SER A 806 12.19 43.53 -44.84
N GLY A 807 12.57 42.39 -45.41
CA GLY A 807 11.84 41.12 -45.30
C GLY A 807 12.49 40.10 -44.33
N ARG A 808 11.76 39.02 -44.02
CA ARG A 808 12.29 37.80 -43.40
C ARG A 808 12.43 36.71 -44.47
N PRO A 809 13.61 36.07 -44.63
CA PRO A 809 14.84 36.30 -43.89
C PRO A 809 15.46 37.68 -44.17
N THR A 810 16.05 38.32 -43.15
CA THR A 810 16.70 39.62 -43.25
C THR A 810 18.17 39.45 -43.63
N THR A 811 18.58 40.00 -44.76
CA THR A 811 19.98 40.02 -45.21
C THR A 811 20.64 41.31 -44.75
N ILE A 812 21.78 41.19 -44.06
CA ILE A 812 22.62 42.31 -43.63
C ILE A 812 23.95 42.25 -44.38
N VAL A 813 24.38 43.37 -44.97
CA VAL A 813 25.63 43.50 -45.73
C VAL A 813 26.43 44.70 -45.24
N TRP A 814 27.72 44.50 -44.98
CA TRP A 814 28.68 45.54 -44.59
C TRP A 814 29.55 45.94 -45.78
N ALA A 815 29.52 47.21 -46.18
CA ALA A 815 30.23 47.77 -47.33
C ALA A 815 31.64 48.29 -46.98
N GLY A 816 31.94 48.57 -45.71
CA GLY A 816 33.22 49.10 -45.25
C GLY A 816 33.76 48.39 -44.01
N ALA A 817 35.04 48.62 -43.69
CA ALA A 817 35.68 48.18 -42.45
C ALA A 817 35.40 49.19 -41.33
N GLY A 818 34.80 48.77 -40.21
CA GLY A 818 34.54 49.65 -39.07
C GLY A 818 33.45 49.18 -38.12
N SER A 819 33.12 50.02 -37.12
CA SER A 819 32.12 49.81 -36.07
C SER A 819 30.67 49.92 -36.58
N ASP A 820 30.42 49.56 -37.83
CA ASP A 820 29.11 49.72 -38.44
C ASP A 820 28.16 48.62 -37.94
N THR A 821 26.99 49.02 -37.44
CA THR A 821 26.05 48.10 -36.80
C THR A 821 24.71 48.02 -37.52
N ALA A 822 24.09 46.85 -37.45
CA ALA A 822 22.65 46.70 -37.63
C ALA A 822 22.05 46.29 -36.28
N SER A 823 20.88 46.81 -35.91
CA SER A 823 20.29 46.54 -34.59
C SER A 823 18.79 46.34 -34.58
N VAL A 824 18.32 45.70 -33.50
CA VAL A 824 16.92 45.58 -33.11
C VAL A 824 16.75 46.11 -31.68
N PRO A 825 15.86 47.09 -31.43
CA PRO A 825 15.62 47.58 -30.08
C PRO A 825 14.98 46.50 -29.19
N LEU A 826 15.42 46.45 -27.93
CA LEU A 826 14.95 45.51 -26.89
C LEU A 826 14.31 46.30 -25.75
N PHE A 827 13.02 46.07 -25.50
CA PHE A 827 12.27 46.68 -24.41
C PHE A 827 11.76 45.60 -23.45
N LEU A 828 12.32 45.54 -22.24
CA LEU A 828 11.90 44.59 -21.21
C LEU A 828 11.09 45.31 -20.12
N ASN A 829 9.85 44.87 -19.89
CA ASN A 829 9.00 45.44 -18.85
C ASN A 829 9.53 45.10 -17.45
N GLN A 830 9.51 46.09 -16.54
CA GLN A 830 10.14 46.07 -15.19
C GLN A 830 9.67 44.95 -14.23
N ARG A 831 8.73 44.07 -14.61
CA ARG A 831 8.21 43.00 -13.75
C ARG A 831 8.85 41.63 -13.95
N ALA A 832 9.75 41.46 -14.92
CA ALA A 832 10.32 40.14 -15.19
C ALA A 832 11.61 39.92 -14.39
N ASN A 833 11.51 39.15 -13.31
CA ASN A 833 12.67 38.59 -12.59
C ASN A 833 13.26 37.36 -13.30
N GLY A 834 12.76 37.02 -14.50
CA GLY A 834 13.17 35.84 -15.27
C GLY A 834 14.48 36.03 -16.04
N ALA A 835 15.16 34.93 -16.35
CA ALA A 835 16.27 34.93 -17.30
C ALA A 835 15.71 35.03 -18.73
N PHE A 836 16.29 35.89 -19.55
CA PHE A 836 15.89 36.05 -20.95
C PHE A 836 16.99 35.55 -21.88
N TYR A 837 16.60 34.89 -22.96
CA TYR A 837 17.49 34.44 -24.03
C TYR A 837 16.96 34.90 -25.37
N LEU A 838 17.83 35.42 -26.21
CA LEU A 838 17.51 35.73 -27.59
C LEU A 838 18.02 34.60 -28.48
N GLU A 839 17.11 33.96 -29.20
CA GLU A 839 17.42 32.98 -30.24
C GLU A 839 17.50 33.68 -31.58
N VAL A 840 18.62 33.49 -32.26
CA VAL A 840 18.91 34.07 -33.58
C VAL A 840 19.20 32.93 -34.53
N LYS A 841 18.34 32.75 -35.52
CA LYS A 841 18.57 31.79 -36.59
C LYS A 841 19.23 32.53 -37.72
N ALA A 842 20.51 32.25 -37.96
CA ALA A 842 21.26 33.00 -38.96
C ALA A 842 22.27 32.17 -39.72
N GLN A 843 22.58 32.58 -40.95
CA GLN A 843 23.60 31.99 -41.79
C GLN A 843 24.60 33.05 -42.24
N VAL A 844 25.86 32.91 -41.85
CA VAL A 844 26.94 33.80 -42.28
C VAL A 844 27.41 33.36 -43.66
N ARG A 845 27.20 34.21 -44.68
CA ARG A 845 27.57 33.97 -46.08
C ARG A 845 28.99 34.44 -46.39
N ALA A 846 29.48 35.46 -45.70
CA ALA A 846 30.83 35.98 -45.87
C ALA A 846 31.29 36.71 -44.59
N GLY A 847 32.58 36.60 -44.26
CA GLY A 847 33.19 37.27 -43.10
C GLY A 847 32.90 36.59 -41.75
N LYS A 848 33.20 37.32 -40.67
CA LYS A 848 32.86 36.98 -39.27
C LYS A 848 31.97 38.08 -38.71
N ILE A 849 30.87 37.70 -38.08
CA ILE A 849 29.88 38.64 -37.55
C ILE A 849 29.78 38.44 -36.05
N ASN A 850 30.02 39.48 -35.27
CA ASN A 850 29.74 39.46 -33.85
C ASN A 850 28.29 39.87 -33.62
N VAL A 851 27.66 39.19 -32.68
CA VAL A 851 26.27 39.37 -32.31
C VAL A 851 26.21 39.57 -30.81
N GLU A 852 25.66 40.70 -30.36
CA GLU A 852 25.77 41.13 -28.96
C GLU A 852 24.52 41.85 -28.46
N VAL A 853 24.35 41.87 -27.13
CA VAL A 853 23.32 42.66 -26.45
C VAL A 853 23.98 43.87 -25.79
N LEU A 854 23.54 45.07 -26.20
CA LEU A 854 24.02 46.35 -25.68
C LEU A 854 23.02 46.92 -24.68
N ASP A 855 23.51 47.30 -23.50
CA ASP A 855 22.75 48.07 -22.51
C ASP A 855 23.03 49.55 -22.71
N HIS A 856 22.03 50.35 -23.09
CA HIS A 856 22.23 51.78 -23.30
C HIS A 856 22.68 52.53 -22.02
N ASN A 857 22.48 51.93 -20.84
CA ASN A 857 22.82 52.52 -19.56
C ASN A 857 24.19 52.08 -19.02
N LYS A 858 24.88 51.13 -19.66
CA LYS A 858 26.20 50.65 -19.24
C LYS A 858 27.18 50.63 -20.41
N LYS A 859 28.39 51.17 -20.22
CA LYS A 859 29.41 51.25 -21.27
C LYS A 859 30.11 49.92 -21.61
N ASP A 860 29.81 48.83 -20.89
CA ASP A 860 30.47 47.54 -21.08
C ASP A 860 29.51 46.49 -21.68
N ASN A 861 29.91 45.91 -22.81
CA ASN A 861 29.22 44.81 -23.49
C ASN A 861 29.22 43.59 -22.56
N GLN A 862 28.03 43.06 -22.25
CA GLN A 862 27.93 42.02 -21.22
C GLN A 862 27.94 40.60 -21.80
N GLU A 863 27.44 40.38 -23.02
CA GLU A 863 27.57 39.11 -23.75
C GLU A 863 27.60 39.31 -25.27
N SER A 864 28.56 38.67 -25.94
CA SER A 864 28.74 38.71 -27.40
C SER A 864 29.16 37.35 -27.94
N ARG A 865 28.72 37.01 -29.16
CA ARG A 865 29.11 35.77 -29.85
C ARG A 865 29.50 36.03 -31.29
N VAL A 866 30.68 35.55 -31.67
CA VAL A 866 31.19 35.66 -33.05
C VAL A 866 30.75 34.46 -33.87
N LEU A 867 30.05 34.73 -34.96
CA LEU A 867 29.58 33.79 -35.96
C LEU A 867 30.50 33.79 -37.18
N GLY A 868 30.77 32.63 -37.76
CA GLY A 868 31.59 32.52 -38.98
C GLY A 868 31.26 31.28 -39.81
N GLY A 869 31.25 31.44 -41.13
CA GLY A 869 31.36 30.34 -42.11
C GLY A 869 30.16 29.40 -42.30
N GLY A 870 29.29 29.71 -43.26
CA GLY A 870 28.65 28.74 -44.17
C GLY A 870 27.39 28.00 -43.68
N THR A 871 27.35 27.55 -42.43
CA THR A 871 26.20 26.81 -41.87
C THR A 871 25.18 27.75 -41.21
N ALA A 872 23.91 27.34 -41.24
CA ALA A 872 22.88 28.00 -40.45
C ALA A 872 23.09 27.59 -38.98
N GLU A 873 23.19 28.59 -38.10
CA GLU A 873 23.41 28.40 -36.66
C GLU A 873 22.22 28.97 -35.89
N ASP A 874 21.73 28.18 -34.93
CA ASP A 874 20.80 28.64 -33.90
C ASP A 874 21.65 29.19 -32.75
N VAL A 875 21.63 30.51 -32.60
CA VAL A 875 22.49 31.22 -31.67
C VAL A 875 21.65 31.75 -30.52
N PHE A 876 21.91 31.25 -29.32
CA PHE A 876 21.32 31.76 -28.09
C PHE A 876 22.29 32.74 -27.42
N ILE A 877 21.81 33.95 -27.14
CA ILE A 877 22.55 34.98 -26.40
C ILE A 877 21.73 35.33 -25.17
N ARG A 878 22.35 35.31 -24.00
CA ARG A 878 21.65 35.68 -22.76
C ARG A 878 21.47 37.18 -22.72
N VAL A 879 20.29 37.62 -22.30
CA VAL A 879 20.06 39.03 -22.02
C VAL A 879 20.46 39.30 -20.56
N PRO A 880 21.31 40.30 -20.29
CA PRO A 880 21.78 40.60 -18.93
C PRO A 880 20.63 40.87 -17.96
N ALA A 881 20.78 40.35 -16.73
CA ALA A 881 19.80 40.59 -15.67
C ALA A 881 19.72 42.10 -15.36
N GLY A 882 18.49 42.63 -15.34
CA GLY A 882 18.23 44.05 -15.06
C GLY A 882 18.31 44.99 -16.28
N LEU A 883 18.54 44.47 -17.50
CA LEU A 883 18.39 45.25 -18.73
C LEU A 883 16.92 45.69 -18.86
N LYS A 884 16.68 47.00 -18.86
CA LYS A 884 15.32 47.57 -19.07
C LYS A 884 15.12 48.05 -20.50
N ASP A 885 16.17 48.66 -21.05
CA ASP A 885 16.21 49.24 -22.38
C ASP A 885 17.60 49.01 -22.96
N GLY A 886 17.66 48.47 -24.16
CA GLY A 886 18.91 48.14 -24.84
C GLY A 886 18.67 47.84 -26.31
N GLU A 887 19.70 47.36 -26.98
CA GLU A 887 19.58 46.91 -28.36
C GLU A 887 20.38 45.64 -28.60
N PHE A 888 19.86 44.85 -29.52
CA PHE A 888 20.55 43.70 -30.05
C PHE A 888 21.29 44.12 -31.30
N SER A 889 22.61 43.95 -31.33
CA SER A 889 23.49 44.51 -32.36
C SER A 889 24.26 43.42 -33.11
N PHE A 890 24.41 43.63 -34.42
CA PHE A 890 25.24 42.85 -35.32
C PHE A 890 26.36 43.74 -35.84
N HIS A 891 27.62 43.31 -35.76
CA HIS A 891 28.75 44.03 -36.34
C HIS A 891 29.78 43.09 -36.95
N ALA A 892 30.45 43.52 -38.03
CA ALA A 892 31.51 42.73 -38.66
C ALA A 892 32.80 42.75 -37.80
N VAL A 893 33.46 41.59 -37.66
CA VAL A 893 34.72 41.48 -36.91
C VAL A 893 35.91 41.69 -37.85
N GLY A 894 36.75 42.70 -37.55
CA GLY A 894 37.96 43.03 -38.33
C GLY A 894 37.70 44.00 -39.50
N ALA A 895 38.62 44.07 -40.46
CA ALA A 895 38.52 44.94 -41.66
C ALA A 895 37.51 44.40 -42.70
N GLY A 896 36.35 43.95 -42.24
CA GLY A 896 35.40 43.08 -42.94
C GLY A 896 34.53 43.75 -44.01
N ALA A 897 35.13 44.47 -44.96
CA ALA A 897 34.41 44.87 -46.16
C ALA A 897 33.88 43.63 -46.91
N GLY A 898 32.57 43.55 -47.14
CA GLY A 898 31.92 42.41 -47.81
C GLY A 898 31.37 41.32 -46.88
N ALA A 899 31.37 41.54 -45.56
CA ALA A 899 30.71 40.62 -44.64
C ALA A 899 29.19 40.56 -44.92
N LYS A 900 28.59 39.37 -44.78
CA LYS A 900 27.17 39.13 -45.09
C LYS A 900 26.56 38.07 -44.18
N ILE A 901 25.43 38.37 -43.57
CA ILE A 901 24.62 37.43 -42.78
C ILE A 901 23.17 37.45 -43.24
N ILE A 902 22.52 36.29 -43.18
CA ILE A 902 21.09 36.12 -43.44
C ILE A 902 20.45 35.67 -42.14
N VAL A 903 19.61 36.50 -41.52
CA VAL A 903 18.88 36.19 -40.29
C VAL A 903 17.47 35.73 -40.67
N SER A 904 17.18 34.44 -40.49
CA SER A 904 15.88 33.85 -40.82
C SER A 904 14.83 34.08 -39.74
N ASP A 905 15.23 34.06 -38.48
CA ASP A 905 14.32 34.29 -37.36
C ASP A 905 15.02 34.91 -36.15
N LEU A 906 14.24 35.63 -35.35
CA LEU A 906 14.68 36.28 -34.13
C LEU A 906 13.57 36.18 -33.08
N VAL A 907 13.83 35.45 -32.00
CA VAL A 907 12.83 35.17 -30.95
C VAL A 907 13.41 35.47 -29.58
N LEU A 908 12.70 36.28 -28.80
CA LEU A 908 13.04 36.53 -27.41
C LEU A 908 12.27 35.56 -26.52
N TRP A 909 13.00 34.82 -25.70
CA TRP A 909 12.50 33.82 -24.77
C TRP A 909 12.64 34.31 -23.33
N GLU A 910 11.57 34.15 -22.54
CA GLU A 910 11.60 34.29 -21.09
C GLU A 910 11.57 32.90 -20.46
N ILE A 911 12.56 32.57 -19.64
CA ILE A 911 12.61 31.32 -18.89
C ILE A 911 11.66 31.41 -17.68
N ILE A 912 10.88 30.34 -17.46
CA ILE A 912 9.80 30.28 -16.44
C ILE A 912 10.15 29.31 -15.30
#